data_AF-A0A915AJM1-F1
#
_entry.id   AF-A0A915AJM1-F1
#
_cell.length_a   1.000
_cell.length_b   1.000
_cell.length_c   1.000
_cell.angle_alpha   90.00
_cell.angle_beta   90.00
_cell.angle_gamma   90.00
#
_symmetry.space_group_name_H-M   'P 1'
#
loop_
_entity.id
_entity.type
_entity.pdbx_description
1 polymer ?
#
loop_
_entity_poly.entity_id
_entity_poly.type
_entity_poly.pdbx_seq_one_letter_code
_entity_poly.pdbx_strand_id
1 'polypeptide(L)'
;PYSDGKARVLQQRVCRIDGDMAREANLATVYAAIKDGSIIEKIDSFSSEDLQPFLPLLIFASLSTCDDPSPEAFDVQDKLRSRLMGFVQCNTLVQMADVDVSKVLSELKSVSSEQGITPKGSFKYATPYDKVKTVASALLQLSALSNNDSAITDSSFFGCEYPIDELVCAILTCIRKYPTRFDIHLIVGSVLPLSNAPELITQLLCNMGESMESVVEYLIAAQFPESSLSSKQRAATLLKLMSVDRYLINRSLVRILGSHKNNALALSIMCICLDDSELLTWLLSALLKHHPIAAFIRRPRRPAVKLLHERIAEVVSSLSARKGDSEEEARLAQLLGALRVVANVQLSVDESRSWALFLTRTECKDERYICMALSVLVACPQLIPAYGESDREVEESVVAFFDWLKTRLSSDCSPSLQQFFLLLSIHLHANQTTQLSKLISNVLYFKVKLDTNLLSRFRNLFLRYAMTERELAQQVSSLPVTGTLTIAHKGFLPAHCVAQLLTARSFAKHSIPIHEWLASQIVECRCPVHPAVVELIGAYASSCVPEDTNLIINEPLSEKFIEDLFIGDIVDEVLLVPRLLSFFFMLSLRSRIEKSDPSNSITYPYNLKIESRMPIRYMISVISSRPDDFQALRSPLLRVAAHFYVYMLPDANFLLYDLNVDLSTRSEKSTAPLRESGMEHLLESVCAESTAEGVHHVKRLEWSSLRTQLRSREYVLNAMRLAVKQQMSDPFITSLTHVWNRIENVESVTFLEETITALSGEKITHEMLCEQPLLLCRCKDIVFKSGPLFSCFLRLLSFYESAGRSILAHKLQTAPLSSSNRQ
;
A
#
# COMPACT_ATOMS: atom_id res chain seq x y z
N PRO A 1 -35.15 -4.22 -22.55
CA PRO A 1 -34.60 -5.58 -22.82
C PRO A 1 -33.63 -6.12 -21.74
N TYR A 2 -32.66 -5.32 -21.26
CA TYR A 2 -31.68 -5.75 -20.25
C TYR A 2 -32.21 -5.82 -18.79
N SER A 3 -33.30 -5.11 -18.46
CA SER A 3 -33.95 -5.14 -17.14
C SER A 3 -34.79 -6.41 -16.93
N ASP A 4 -35.47 -6.86 -17.98
CA ASP A 4 -36.42 -7.98 -17.96
C ASP A 4 -35.76 -9.32 -17.66
N GLY A 5 -34.59 -9.56 -18.26
CA GLY A 5 -33.80 -10.77 -18.00
C GLY A 5 -33.27 -10.85 -16.57
N LYS A 6 -32.95 -9.70 -15.95
CA LYS A 6 -32.41 -9.65 -14.58
C LYS A 6 -33.49 -9.83 -13.52
N ALA A 7 -34.65 -9.20 -13.69
CA ALA A 7 -35.80 -9.40 -12.80
C ALA A 7 -36.23 -10.88 -12.76
N ARG A 8 -36.22 -11.55 -13.92
CA ARG A 8 -36.54 -12.97 -14.05
C ARG A 8 -35.53 -13.89 -13.34
N VAL A 9 -34.24 -13.54 -13.37
CA VAL A 9 -33.18 -14.27 -12.64
C VAL A 9 -33.32 -14.07 -11.12
N LEU A 10 -33.65 -12.86 -10.68
CA LEU A 10 -33.90 -12.55 -9.27
C LEU A 10 -35.13 -13.30 -8.74
N GLN A 11 -36.24 -13.30 -9.50
CA GLN A 11 -37.43 -14.10 -9.18
C GLN A 11 -37.09 -15.59 -9.11
N GLN A 12 -36.39 -16.15 -10.11
CA GLN A 12 -35.96 -17.55 -10.09
C GLN A 12 -35.09 -17.91 -8.85
N ARG A 13 -34.26 -16.98 -8.38
CA ARG A 13 -33.42 -17.18 -7.17
C ARG A 13 -34.23 -17.14 -5.88
N VAL A 14 -35.24 -16.27 -5.79
CA VAL A 14 -36.19 -16.26 -4.66
C VAL A 14 -37.01 -17.55 -4.66
N CYS A 15 -37.53 -17.99 -5.81
CA CYS A 15 -38.34 -19.22 -5.93
C CYS A 15 -37.56 -20.50 -5.59
N ARG A 16 -36.25 -20.57 -5.92
CA ARG A 16 -35.39 -21.71 -5.53
C ARG A 16 -35.32 -21.95 -4.01
N ILE A 17 -35.57 -20.92 -3.21
CA ILE A 17 -35.57 -21.01 -1.75
C ILE A 17 -36.93 -21.48 -1.20
N ASP A 18 -38.02 -21.11 -1.86
CA ASP A 18 -39.39 -21.43 -1.43
C ASP A 18 -39.92 -22.78 -1.99
N GLY A 19 -39.19 -23.44 -2.89
CA GLY A 19 -39.45 -24.83 -3.32
C GLY A 19 -40.60 -25.02 -4.31
N ASP A 20 -41.35 -23.97 -4.66
CA ASP A 20 -42.45 -24.02 -5.63
C ASP A 20 -42.02 -23.49 -7.01
N MET A 21 -42.06 -24.36 -8.03
CA MET A 21 -41.80 -24.04 -9.44
C MET A 21 -43.12 -23.83 -10.21
N ALA A 22 -44.04 -23.02 -9.66
CA ALA A 22 -45.19 -22.51 -10.40
C ALA A 22 -44.77 -21.23 -11.16
N ARG A 23 -45.37 -20.95 -12.33
CA ARG A 23 -45.20 -19.65 -13.02
C ARG A 23 -45.88 -18.58 -12.17
N GLU A 24 -45.15 -17.91 -11.28
CA GLU A 24 -45.61 -16.71 -10.60
C GLU A 24 -45.69 -15.52 -11.59
N ALA A 25 -46.70 -14.66 -11.42
CA ALA A 25 -46.91 -13.45 -12.20
C ALA A 25 -45.68 -12.53 -12.17
N ASN A 26 -45.34 -11.88 -13.29
CA ASN A 26 -44.18 -10.99 -13.37
C ASN A 26 -44.47 -9.61 -12.75
N LEU A 27 -44.59 -9.58 -11.41
CA LEU A 27 -44.97 -8.40 -10.63
C LEU A 27 -44.03 -7.19 -10.86
N ALA A 28 -42.73 -7.42 -11.09
CA ALA A 28 -41.74 -6.36 -11.20
C ALA A 28 -41.92 -5.47 -12.45
N THR A 29 -42.26 -6.07 -13.60
CA THR A 29 -42.41 -5.32 -14.86
C THR A 29 -43.70 -4.52 -14.90
N VAL A 30 -44.78 -5.08 -14.38
CA VAL A 30 -46.08 -4.40 -14.25
C VAL A 30 -45.99 -3.28 -13.23
N TYR A 31 -45.36 -3.51 -12.07
CA TYR A 31 -45.15 -2.48 -11.06
C TYR A 31 -44.26 -1.32 -11.56
N ALA A 32 -43.20 -1.61 -12.32
CA ALA A 32 -42.39 -0.57 -12.95
C ALA A 32 -43.22 0.28 -13.93
N ALA A 33 -44.09 -0.35 -14.73
CA ALA A 33 -44.97 0.38 -15.64
C ALA A 33 -46.01 1.24 -14.89
N ILE A 34 -46.48 0.81 -13.72
CA ILE A 34 -47.36 1.57 -12.83
C ILE A 34 -46.61 2.79 -12.25
N LYS A 35 -45.38 2.60 -11.76
CA LYS A 35 -44.55 3.66 -11.16
C LYS A 35 -44.15 4.74 -12.16
N ASP A 36 -43.84 4.34 -13.39
CA ASP A 36 -43.45 5.26 -14.47
C ASP A 36 -44.67 5.84 -15.23
N GLY A 37 -45.90 5.52 -14.83
CA GLY A 37 -47.15 5.99 -15.45
C GLY A 37 -47.47 5.38 -16.83
N SER A 38 -46.58 4.57 -17.41
CA SER A 38 -46.73 3.97 -18.75
C SER A 38 -47.64 2.73 -18.81
N ILE A 39 -48.31 2.37 -17.70
CA ILE A 39 -49.14 1.16 -17.60
C ILE A 39 -50.30 1.16 -18.60
N ILE A 40 -50.93 2.31 -18.87
CA ILE A 40 -52.12 2.38 -19.73
C ILE A 40 -51.77 2.24 -21.22
N GLU A 41 -50.60 2.72 -21.63
CA GLU A 41 -50.07 2.54 -22.98
C GLU A 41 -49.71 1.08 -23.26
N LYS A 42 -49.17 0.38 -22.25
CA LYS A 42 -48.65 -0.99 -22.35
C LYS A 42 -49.63 -2.06 -21.88
N ILE A 43 -50.87 -1.71 -21.53
CA ILE A 43 -51.83 -2.63 -20.89
C ILE A 43 -52.16 -3.88 -21.74
N ASP A 44 -52.09 -3.76 -23.07
CA ASP A 44 -52.34 -4.85 -24.02
C ASP A 44 -51.12 -5.77 -24.18
N SER A 45 -49.93 -5.31 -23.79
CA SER A 45 -48.69 -6.08 -23.86
C SER A 45 -48.49 -7.06 -22.70
N PHE A 46 -49.27 -6.90 -21.62
CA PHE A 46 -49.22 -7.78 -20.45
C PHE A 46 -50.25 -8.90 -20.53
N SER A 47 -49.85 -10.10 -20.09
CA SER A 47 -50.75 -11.25 -20.02
C SER A 47 -51.83 -11.02 -18.94
N SER A 48 -52.97 -11.70 -19.07
CA SER A 48 -54.02 -11.60 -18.05
C SER A 48 -53.57 -12.14 -16.69
N GLU A 49 -52.66 -13.12 -16.66
CA GLU A 49 -52.08 -13.65 -15.42
C GLU A 49 -51.18 -12.62 -14.71
N ASP A 50 -50.43 -11.81 -15.47
CA ASP A 50 -49.55 -10.78 -14.91
C ASP A 50 -50.31 -9.57 -14.33
N LEU A 51 -51.48 -9.26 -14.91
CA LEU A 51 -52.33 -8.14 -14.48
C LEU A 51 -53.23 -8.47 -13.29
N GLN A 52 -53.52 -9.76 -13.06
CA GLN A 52 -54.44 -10.22 -12.01
C GLN A 52 -54.08 -9.66 -10.61
N PRO A 53 -52.82 -9.68 -10.15
CA PRO A 53 -52.44 -9.17 -8.82
C PRO A 53 -52.62 -7.65 -8.65
N PHE A 54 -52.75 -6.88 -9.74
CA PHE A 54 -52.91 -5.43 -9.75
C PHE A 54 -54.35 -4.97 -10.00
N LEU A 55 -55.29 -5.92 -10.17
CA LEU A 55 -56.70 -5.62 -10.43
C LEU A 55 -57.33 -4.67 -9.40
N PRO A 56 -57.08 -4.80 -8.08
CA PRO A 56 -57.65 -3.88 -7.11
C PRO A 56 -57.27 -2.41 -7.39
N LEU A 57 -55.99 -2.12 -7.64
CA LEU A 57 -55.52 -0.77 -7.99
C LEU A 57 -56.17 -0.25 -9.28
N LEU A 58 -56.19 -1.09 -10.33
CA LEU A 58 -56.73 -0.73 -11.64
C LEU A 58 -58.25 -0.45 -11.57
N ILE A 59 -58.99 -1.22 -10.76
CA ILE A 59 -60.41 -1.01 -10.51
C ILE A 59 -60.64 0.33 -9.82
N PHE A 60 -59.91 0.64 -8.74
CA PHE A 60 -60.04 1.95 -8.11
C PHE A 60 -59.66 3.10 -9.07
N ALA A 61 -58.64 2.93 -9.92
CA ALA A 61 -58.29 3.92 -10.93
C ALA A 61 -59.43 4.14 -11.95
N SER A 62 -60.12 3.07 -12.37
CA SER A 62 -61.29 3.15 -13.25
C SER A 62 -62.54 3.76 -12.61
N LEU A 63 -62.66 3.68 -11.27
CA LEU A 63 -63.76 4.24 -10.48
C LEU A 63 -63.50 5.68 -10.05
N SER A 64 -62.25 6.16 -10.15
CA SER A 64 -61.88 7.53 -9.81
C SER A 64 -62.41 8.50 -10.89
N THR A 65 -63.05 9.58 -10.47
CA THR A 65 -63.52 10.64 -11.37
C THR A 65 -62.33 11.43 -11.88
N CYS A 66 -62.15 11.54 -13.20
CA CYS A 66 -61.14 12.45 -13.79
C CYS A 66 -61.58 13.90 -13.56
N ASP A 67 -60.74 14.69 -12.90
CA ASP A 67 -60.95 16.13 -12.70
C ASP A 67 -60.54 16.97 -13.93
N ASP A 68 -59.90 16.36 -14.94
CA ASP A 68 -59.50 17.01 -16.20
C ASP A 68 -60.42 16.62 -17.38
N PRO A 69 -61.07 17.57 -18.08
CA PRO A 69 -61.96 17.30 -19.21
C PRO A 69 -61.19 17.22 -20.54
N SER A 70 -60.11 16.44 -20.61
CA SER A 70 -59.40 16.19 -21.87
C SER A 70 -59.98 14.95 -22.59
N PRO A 71 -60.18 14.98 -23.92
CA PRO A 71 -60.70 13.83 -24.67
C PRO A 71 -59.78 12.61 -24.59
N GLU A 72 -58.47 12.82 -24.42
CA GLU A 72 -57.48 11.75 -24.25
C GLU A 72 -57.65 10.98 -22.93
N ALA A 73 -58.07 11.64 -21.84
CA ALA A 73 -58.29 10.98 -20.55
C ALA A 73 -59.51 10.03 -20.56
N PHE A 74 -60.54 10.36 -21.36
CA PHE A 74 -61.72 9.51 -21.53
C PHE A 74 -61.39 8.23 -22.33
N ASP A 75 -60.67 8.36 -23.45
CA ASP A 75 -60.24 7.20 -24.26
C ASP A 75 -59.33 6.24 -23.47
N VAL A 76 -58.47 6.80 -22.61
CA VAL A 76 -57.57 6.07 -21.70
C VAL A 76 -58.35 5.28 -20.64
N GLN A 77 -59.41 5.87 -20.08
CA GLN A 77 -60.24 5.22 -19.07
C GLN A 77 -61.14 4.11 -19.65
N ASP A 78 -61.65 4.31 -20.88
CA ASP A 78 -62.45 3.31 -21.59
C ASP A 78 -61.61 2.13 -22.08
N LYS A 79 -60.35 2.39 -22.50
CA LYS A 79 -59.39 1.33 -22.79
C LYS A 79 -59.09 0.46 -21.56
N LEU A 80 -58.93 1.08 -20.39
CA LEU A 80 -58.74 0.37 -19.12
C LEU A 80 -59.97 -0.46 -18.75
N ARG A 81 -61.18 0.11 -18.84
CA ARG A 81 -62.43 -0.58 -18.56
C ARG A 81 -62.66 -1.77 -19.49
N SER A 82 -62.39 -1.64 -20.80
CA SER A 82 -62.58 -2.75 -21.74
C SER A 82 -61.68 -3.96 -21.42
N ARG A 83 -60.43 -3.70 -21.00
CA ARG A 83 -59.49 -4.75 -20.58
C ARG A 83 -59.89 -5.40 -19.25
N LEU A 84 -60.41 -4.63 -18.29
CA LEU A 84 -60.87 -5.13 -16.99
C LEU A 84 -62.12 -6.01 -17.11
N MET A 85 -63.02 -5.73 -18.05
CA MET A 85 -64.21 -6.58 -18.30
C MET A 85 -63.86 -8.01 -18.74
N GLY A 86 -62.61 -8.28 -19.14
CA GLY A 86 -62.12 -9.62 -19.47
C GLY A 86 -61.86 -10.53 -18.25
N PHE A 87 -61.95 -10.02 -17.02
CA PHE A 87 -61.68 -10.78 -15.79
C PHE A 87 -62.97 -11.16 -15.06
N VAL A 88 -63.13 -12.44 -14.75
CA VAL A 88 -64.33 -12.97 -14.06
C VAL A 88 -64.52 -12.37 -12.66
N GLN A 89 -63.42 -12.00 -12.00
CA GLN A 89 -63.41 -11.48 -10.63
C GLN A 89 -63.71 -9.97 -10.54
N CYS A 90 -63.68 -9.24 -11.67
CA CYS A 90 -63.82 -7.77 -11.65
C CYS A 90 -65.16 -7.30 -11.10
N ASN A 91 -66.27 -7.98 -11.40
CA ASN A 91 -67.59 -7.61 -10.87
C ASN A 91 -67.64 -7.68 -9.33
N THR A 92 -67.05 -8.72 -8.75
CA THR A 92 -66.97 -8.90 -7.30
C THR A 92 -66.07 -7.83 -6.67
N LEU A 93 -64.90 -7.58 -7.27
CA LEU A 93 -63.94 -6.58 -6.77
C LEU A 93 -64.47 -5.14 -6.87
N VAL A 94 -65.20 -4.80 -7.95
CA VAL A 94 -65.88 -3.50 -8.09
C VAL A 94 -66.94 -3.32 -7.00
N GLN A 95 -67.74 -4.36 -6.72
CA GLN A 95 -68.72 -4.32 -5.63
C GLN A 95 -68.06 -4.17 -4.25
N MET A 96 -66.84 -4.69 -4.05
CA MET A 96 -66.07 -4.52 -2.82
C MET A 96 -65.42 -3.13 -2.70
N ALA A 97 -64.97 -2.56 -3.82
CA ALA A 97 -64.39 -1.21 -3.87
C ALA A 97 -65.43 -0.10 -3.58
N ASP A 98 -66.69 -0.34 -3.94
CA ASP A 98 -67.81 0.60 -3.78
C ASP A 98 -68.55 0.48 -2.43
N VAL A 99 -68.10 -0.41 -1.53
CA VAL A 99 -68.72 -0.57 -0.19
C VAL A 99 -68.55 0.70 0.64
N ASP A 100 -69.66 1.15 1.26
CA ASP A 100 -69.66 2.24 2.22
C ASP A 100 -69.11 1.78 3.59
N VAL A 101 -67.79 1.97 3.76
CA VAL A 101 -67.05 1.64 4.98
C VAL A 101 -67.58 2.41 6.21
N SER A 102 -68.21 3.58 6.03
CA SER A 102 -68.73 4.36 7.16
C SER A 102 -69.90 3.65 7.86
N LYS A 103 -70.78 3.01 7.08
CA LYS A 103 -71.87 2.16 7.58
C LYS A 103 -71.32 0.93 8.29
N VAL A 104 -70.34 0.26 7.71
CA VAL A 104 -69.64 -0.90 8.31
C VAL A 104 -69.07 -0.54 9.69
N LEU A 105 -68.38 0.60 9.80
CA LEU A 105 -67.80 1.06 11.06
C LEU A 105 -68.86 1.45 12.11
N SER A 106 -70.00 2.00 11.68
CA SER A 106 -71.12 2.32 12.58
C SER A 106 -71.78 1.07 13.15
N GLU A 107 -71.93 0.02 12.33
CA GLU A 107 -72.46 -1.28 12.75
C GLU A 107 -71.50 -1.98 13.71
N LEU A 108 -70.19 -1.96 13.45
CA LEU A 108 -69.19 -2.59 14.33
C LEU A 108 -69.11 -1.94 15.73
N LYS A 109 -69.38 -0.63 15.85
CA LYS A 109 -69.51 0.07 17.14
C LYS A 109 -70.76 -0.33 17.93
N SER A 110 -71.83 -0.77 17.25
CA SER A 110 -73.07 -1.20 17.90
C SER A 110 -73.00 -2.63 18.47
N VAL A 111 -72.00 -3.43 18.06
CA VAL A 111 -71.85 -4.86 18.39
C VAL A 111 -70.86 -5.10 19.55
N SER A 112 -70.39 -4.04 20.23
CA SER A 112 -69.31 -4.11 21.24
C SER A 112 -69.69 -4.74 22.61
N SER A 113 -70.78 -5.51 22.71
CA SER A 113 -71.13 -6.24 23.93
C SER A 113 -71.42 -7.72 23.64
N GLU A 114 -70.48 -8.55 24.09
CA GLU A 114 -70.67 -9.94 24.55
C GLU A 114 -70.68 -11.15 23.59
N GLN A 115 -70.42 -11.03 22.28
CA GLN A 115 -70.13 -12.23 21.48
C GLN A 115 -68.91 -12.03 20.57
N GLY A 116 -67.85 -12.79 20.84
CA GLY A 116 -66.71 -12.91 19.94
C GLY A 116 -67.22 -13.33 18.57
N ILE A 117 -67.03 -12.45 17.58
CA ILE A 117 -67.36 -12.72 16.18
C ILE A 117 -66.33 -13.74 15.70
N THR A 118 -66.58 -15.02 15.95
CA THR A 118 -66.00 -16.07 15.11
C THR A 118 -66.77 -16.04 13.79
N PRO A 119 -66.10 -15.90 12.64
CA PRO A 119 -66.77 -15.89 11.35
C PRO A 119 -67.46 -17.25 11.16
N LYS A 120 -68.79 -17.30 11.29
CA LYS A 120 -69.60 -18.47 10.94
C LYS A 120 -69.73 -18.56 9.42
N GLY A 121 -68.63 -18.84 8.73
CA GLY A 121 -68.59 -19.01 7.28
C GLY A 121 -67.18 -18.85 6.71
N SER A 122 -66.83 -19.59 5.65
CA SER A 122 -65.56 -19.38 4.97
C SER A 122 -65.59 -18.09 4.16
N PHE A 123 -64.51 -17.29 4.28
CA PHE A 123 -64.35 -15.99 3.60
C PHE A 123 -64.66 -16.06 2.10
N LYS A 124 -64.34 -17.19 1.45
CA LYS A 124 -64.61 -17.49 0.04
C LYS A 124 -66.07 -17.32 -0.39
N TYR A 125 -67.05 -17.68 0.46
CA TYR A 125 -68.48 -17.67 0.11
C TYR A 125 -69.25 -16.47 0.69
N ALA A 126 -68.57 -15.54 1.36
CA ALA A 126 -69.20 -14.36 1.95
C ALA A 126 -69.60 -13.33 0.86
N THR A 127 -70.63 -12.51 1.15
CA THR A 127 -70.99 -11.40 0.25
C THR A 127 -69.88 -10.35 0.20
N PRO A 128 -69.73 -9.57 -0.89
CA PRO A 128 -68.77 -8.46 -0.97
C PRO A 128 -68.79 -7.51 0.25
N TYR A 129 -69.99 -7.20 0.75
CA TYR A 129 -70.18 -6.39 1.95
C TYR A 129 -69.68 -7.09 3.22
N ASP A 130 -70.00 -8.37 3.40
CA ASP A 130 -69.55 -9.17 4.54
C ASP A 130 -68.04 -9.42 4.53
N LYS A 131 -67.41 -9.52 3.35
CA LYS A 131 -65.94 -9.61 3.20
C LYS A 131 -65.26 -8.35 3.72
N VAL A 132 -65.71 -7.15 3.30
CA VAL A 132 -65.17 -5.88 3.81
C VAL A 132 -65.44 -5.71 5.31
N LYS A 133 -66.63 -6.10 5.79
CA LYS A 133 -66.99 -6.05 7.22
C LYS A 133 -66.13 -6.98 8.08
N THR A 134 -65.84 -8.19 7.60
CA THR A 134 -64.98 -9.15 8.30
C THR A 134 -63.55 -8.64 8.39
N VAL A 135 -63.01 -8.08 7.30
CA VAL A 135 -61.66 -7.49 7.27
C VAL A 135 -61.58 -6.25 8.17
N ALA A 136 -62.56 -5.34 8.10
CA ALA A 136 -62.60 -4.17 8.98
C ALA A 136 -62.69 -4.57 10.47
N SER A 137 -63.49 -5.58 10.81
CA SER A 137 -63.57 -6.13 12.17
C SER A 137 -62.24 -6.71 12.64
N ALA A 138 -61.58 -7.52 11.79
CA ALA A 138 -60.29 -8.13 12.10
C ALA A 138 -59.24 -7.03 12.34
N LEU A 139 -59.09 -6.08 11.42
CA LEU A 139 -58.15 -4.96 11.53
C LEU A 139 -58.37 -4.12 12.81
N LEU A 140 -59.63 -3.89 13.20
CA LEU A 140 -59.95 -3.15 14.44
C LEU A 140 -59.64 -3.96 15.71
N GLN A 141 -59.93 -5.26 15.74
CA GLN A 141 -59.59 -6.12 16.88
C GLN A 141 -58.08 -6.16 17.14
N LEU A 142 -57.28 -6.10 16.10
CA LEU A 142 -55.81 -6.15 16.19
C LEU A 142 -55.21 -4.84 16.67
N SER A 143 -55.83 -3.71 16.29
CA SER A 143 -55.46 -2.40 16.85
C SER A 143 -55.66 -2.33 18.38
N ALA A 144 -56.57 -3.15 18.93
CA ALA A 144 -56.85 -3.23 20.36
C ALA A 144 -55.97 -4.26 21.13
N LEU A 145 -55.38 -5.23 20.43
CA LEU A 145 -54.61 -6.35 21.01
C LEU A 145 -53.09 -6.08 21.12
N SER A 146 -52.61 -4.89 20.77
CA SER A 146 -51.19 -4.55 20.55
C SER A 146 -50.23 -4.69 21.76
N ASN A 147 -50.64 -5.30 22.86
CA ASN A 147 -49.85 -5.45 24.09
C ASN A 147 -49.62 -6.90 24.57
N ASN A 148 -50.24 -7.93 23.96
CA ASN A 148 -50.10 -9.31 24.45
C ASN A 148 -49.61 -10.29 23.37
N ASP A 149 -48.49 -10.96 23.67
CA ASP A 149 -47.82 -12.01 22.88
C ASP A 149 -48.63 -13.33 22.79
N SER A 150 -49.88 -13.29 22.32
CA SER A 150 -50.59 -14.52 21.94
C SER A 150 -50.37 -14.80 20.46
N ALA A 151 -49.81 -15.97 20.15
CA ALA A 151 -49.60 -16.45 18.78
C ALA A 151 -50.95 -16.51 18.03
N ILE A 152 -51.19 -15.51 17.19
CA ILE A 152 -52.32 -15.45 16.27
C ILE A 152 -52.07 -16.50 15.18
N THR A 153 -52.96 -17.48 15.04
CA THR A 153 -52.89 -18.52 14.00
C THR A 153 -53.72 -18.11 12.76
N ASP A 154 -53.35 -18.55 11.55
CA ASP A 154 -54.07 -18.23 10.30
C ASP A 154 -55.58 -18.55 10.36
N SER A 155 -55.93 -19.57 11.13
CA SER A 155 -57.32 -19.98 11.40
C SER A 155 -58.14 -18.96 12.19
N SER A 156 -57.49 -18.06 12.93
CA SER A 156 -58.15 -17.05 13.76
C SER A 156 -58.51 -15.76 13.01
N PHE A 157 -57.89 -15.52 11.85
CA PHE A 157 -58.00 -14.25 11.14
C PHE A 157 -58.99 -14.26 9.96
N PHE A 158 -58.84 -15.21 9.03
CA PHE A 158 -59.62 -15.23 7.78
C PHE A 158 -60.16 -16.63 7.40
N GLY A 159 -59.85 -17.68 8.18
CA GLY A 159 -60.24 -19.07 7.89
C GLY A 159 -59.31 -19.78 6.88
N CYS A 160 -59.52 -21.09 6.66
CA CYS A 160 -58.54 -21.96 6.00
C CYS A 160 -58.35 -21.77 4.47
N GLU A 161 -59.17 -20.98 3.76
CA GLU A 161 -58.98 -20.68 2.33
C GLU A 161 -59.58 -19.32 1.97
N TYR A 162 -58.74 -18.36 1.55
CA TYR A 162 -59.17 -17.05 1.04
C TYR A 162 -58.39 -16.68 -0.24
N PRO A 163 -59.05 -16.14 -1.29
CA PRO A 163 -58.37 -15.59 -2.45
C PRO A 163 -57.67 -14.27 -2.07
N ILE A 164 -56.37 -14.18 -2.38
CA ILE A 164 -55.51 -13.05 -1.98
C ILE A 164 -55.99 -11.74 -2.62
N ASP A 165 -56.42 -11.76 -3.89
CA ASP A 165 -56.88 -10.58 -4.63
C ASP A 165 -58.10 -9.89 -3.97
N GLU A 166 -59.07 -10.68 -3.48
CA GLU A 166 -60.26 -10.14 -2.81
C GLU A 166 -59.93 -9.59 -1.41
N LEU A 167 -59.01 -10.26 -0.70
CA LEU A 167 -58.54 -9.80 0.60
C LEU A 167 -57.76 -8.49 0.48
N VAL A 168 -56.85 -8.40 -0.51
CA VAL A 168 -56.11 -7.17 -0.83
C VAL A 168 -57.09 -6.05 -1.17
N CYS A 169 -58.10 -6.32 -2.02
CA CYS A 169 -59.12 -5.33 -2.35
C CYS A 169 -59.90 -4.83 -1.12
N ALA A 170 -60.34 -5.72 -0.22
CA ALA A 170 -61.03 -5.33 1.01
C ALA A 170 -60.16 -4.46 1.94
N ILE A 171 -58.87 -4.79 2.08
CA ILE A 171 -57.91 -4.00 2.88
C ILE A 171 -57.72 -2.61 2.25
N LEU A 172 -57.55 -2.55 0.92
CA LEU A 172 -57.40 -1.30 0.17
C LEU A 172 -58.64 -0.40 0.29
N THR A 173 -59.85 -0.96 0.22
CA THR A 173 -61.10 -0.20 0.44
C THR A 173 -61.11 0.44 1.82
N CYS A 174 -60.71 -0.30 2.86
CA CYS A 174 -60.62 0.21 4.23
C CYS A 174 -59.60 1.35 4.35
N ILE A 175 -58.39 1.18 3.80
CA ILE A 175 -57.32 2.18 3.87
C ILE A 175 -57.70 3.46 3.10
N ARG A 176 -58.23 3.34 1.88
CA ARG A 176 -58.54 4.50 1.03
C ARG A 176 -59.75 5.31 1.50
N LYS A 177 -60.79 4.65 2.02
CA LYS A 177 -62.01 5.32 2.49
C LYS A 177 -61.86 5.88 3.92
N TYR A 178 -60.99 5.30 4.76
CA TYR A 178 -60.76 5.72 6.15
C TYR A 178 -59.26 5.68 6.57
N PRO A 179 -58.40 6.52 5.99
CA PRO A 179 -56.95 6.49 6.24
C PRO A 179 -56.55 6.84 7.69
N THR A 180 -57.36 7.62 8.41
CA THR A 180 -57.07 8.01 9.80
C THR A 180 -57.20 6.88 10.82
N ARG A 181 -57.89 5.78 10.47
CA ARG A 181 -58.14 4.64 11.36
C ARG A 181 -57.33 3.39 10.98
N PHE A 182 -56.96 3.28 9.71
CA PHE A 182 -56.27 2.13 9.14
C PHE A 182 -54.89 2.54 8.65
N ASP A 183 -53.93 2.62 9.58
CA ASP A 183 -52.52 2.89 9.27
C ASP A 183 -51.85 1.64 8.67
N ILE A 184 -51.18 1.81 7.53
CA ILE A 184 -50.46 0.76 6.82
C ILE A 184 -49.38 0.10 7.68
N HIS A 185 -48.69 0.85 8.53
CA HIS A 185 -47.61 0.30 9.37
C HIS A 185 -48.15 -0.67 10.43
N LEU A 186 -49.30 -0.32 11.03
CA LEU A 186 -50.00 -1.18 11.97
C LEU A 186 -50.55 -2.44 11.28
N ILE A 187 -51.17 -2.29 10.11
CA ILE A 187 -51.71 -3.42 9.33
C ILE A 187 -50.59 -4.39 8.95
N VAL A 188 -49.47 -3.90 8.43
CA VAL A 188 -48.31 -4.73 8.06
C VAL A 188 -47.74 -5.43 9.29
N GLY A 189 -47.63 -4.74 10.43
CA GLY A 189 -47.20 -5.35 11.69
C GLY A 189 -48.11 -6.50 12.16
N SER A 190 -49.43 -6.35 12.00
CA SER A 190 -50.43 -7.36 12.39
C SER A 190 -50.55 -8.53 11.41
N VAL A 191 -50.30 -8.30 10.12
CA VAL A 191 -50.36 -9.32 9.06
C VAL A 191 -49.08 -10.16 9.02
N LEU A 192 -47.95 -9.60 9.47
CA LEU A 192 -46.64 -10.24 9.40
C LEU A 192 -46.58 -11.67 9.96
N PRO A 193 -47.26 -12.05 11.07
CA PRO A 193 -47.25 -13.41 11.61
C PRO A 193 -47.91 -14.49 10.73
N LEU A 194 -48.70 -14.11 9.72
CA LEU A 194 -49.46 -15.05 8.87
C LEU A 194 -48.56 -15.83 7.92
N SER A 195 -48.85 -17.11 7.67
CA SER A 195 -48.01 -17.96 6.79
C SER A 195 -47.84 -17.37 5.38
N ASN A 196 -48.91 -16.80 4.84
CA ASN A 196 -48.95 -16.15 3.51
C ASN A 196 -48.59 -14.65 3.55
N ALA A 197 -48.04 -14.13 4.65
CA ALA A 197 -47.72 -12.71 4.81
C ALA A 197 -46.82 -12.13 3.69
N PRO A 198 -45.75 -12.81 3.22
CA PRO A 198 -44.90 -12.26 2.17
C PRO A 198 -45.65 -11.99 0.86
N GLU A 199 -46.56 -12.88 0.47
CA GLU A 199 -47.37 -12.71 -0.74
C GLU A 199 -48.42 -11.62 -0.57
N LEU A 200 -49.16 -11.67 0.54
CA LEU A 200 -50.24 -10.72 0.84
C LEU A 200 -49.71 -9.29 0.98
N ILE A 201 -48.60 -9.08 1.69
CA ILE A 201 -47.99 -7.76 1.88
C ILE A 201 -47.41 -7.25 0.55
N THR A 202 -46.77 -8.12 -0.24
CA THR A 202 -46.24 -7.73 -1.55
C THR A 202 -47.34 -7.27 -2.49
N GLN A 203 -48.42 -8.05 -2.62
CA GLN A 203 -49.56 -7.68 -3.46
C GLN A 203 -50.26 -6.41 -2.95
N LEU A 204 -50.43 -6.25 -1.63
CA LEU A 204 -51.02 -5.04 -1.04
C LEU A 204 -50.20 -3.79 -1.37
N LEU A 205 -48.88 -3.84 -1.23
CA LEU A 205 -48.00 -2.68 -1.49
C LEU A 205 -47.87 -2.39 -2.99
N CYS A 206 -47.84 -3.41 -3.83
CA CYS A 206 -47.92 -3.28 -5.28
C CYS A 206 -49.15 -2.49 -5.73
N ASN A 207 -50.28 -2.64 -5.04
CA ASN A 207 -51.52 -1.91 -5.29
C ASN A 207 -51.60 -0.53 -4.61
N MET A 208 -50.59 -0.15 -3.80
CA MET A 208 -50.55 1.14 -3.07
C MET A 208 -49.46 2.09 -3.54
N GLY A 209 -48.57 1.68 -4.45
CA GLY A 209 -47.63 2.52 -5.22
C GLY A 209 -46.63 3.36 -4.41
N GLU A 210 -47.12 4.33 -3.66
CA GLU A 210 -46.34 5.34 -2.93
C GLU A 210 -45.90 4.87 -1.53
N SER A 211 -46.59 3.88 -0.93
CA SER A 211 -46.33 3.45 0.45
C SER A 211 -45.19 2.42 0.59
N MET A 212 -44.70 1.83 -0.51
CA MET A 212 -43.72 0.74 -0.47
C MET A 212 -42.41 1.14 0.23
N GLU A 213 -41.89 2.33 -0.06
CA GLU A 213 -40.66 2.82 0.57
C GLU A 213 -40.84 2.94 2.09
N SER A 214 -41.90 3.62 2.53
CA SER A 214 -42.20 3.85 3.96
C SER A 214 -42.32 2.55 4.74
N VAL A 215 -42.95 1.52 4.17
CA VAL A 215 -43.17 0.23 4.82
C VAL A 215 -41.87 -0.57 4.89
N VAL A 216 -41.01 -0.50 3.87
CA VAL A 216 -39.66 -1.09 3.92
C VAL A 216 -38.83 -0.42 5.02
N GLU A 217 -38.91 0.92 5.20
CA GLU A 217 -38.23 1.59 6.31
C GLU A 217 -38.71 1.08 7.67
N TYR A 218 -40.03 0.94 7.83
CA TYR A 218 -40.65 0.40 9.04
C TYR A 218 -40.21 -1.03 9.33
N LEU A 219 -40.23 -1.93 8.33
CA LEU A 219 -39.81 -3.33 8.49
C LEU A 219 -38.32 -3.48 8.82
N ILE A 220 -37.47 -2.57 8.32
CA ILE A 220 -36.04 -2.53 8.68
C ILE A 220 -35.84 -2.05 10.12
N ALA A 221 -36.62 -1.06 10.57
CA ALA A 221 -36.54 -0.50 11.91
C ALA A 221 -37.16 -1.40 12.99
N ALA A 222 -38.21 -2.15 12.65
CA ALA A 222 -38.92 -3.03 13.57
C ALA A 222 -38.02 -4.18 14.07
N GLN A 223 -38.04 -4.40 15.39
CA GLN A 223 -37.26 -5.44 16.07
C GLN A 223 -38.19 -6.58 16.47
N PHE A 224 -37.93 -7.77 15.91
CA PHE A 224 -38.62 -9.00 16.28
C PHE A 224 -37.62 -9.98 16.92
N PRO A 225 -38.05 -10.87 17.83
CA PRO A 225 -37.19 -11.91 18.40
C PRO A 225 -36.60 -12.79 17.28
N GLU A 226 -35.29 -13.08 17.31
CA GLU A 226 -34.57 -13.77 16.22
C GLU A 226 -35.16 -15.16 15.85
N SER A 227 -35.84 -15.82 16.79
CA SER A 227 -36.47 -17.14 16.61
C SER A 227 -37.97 -17.10 16.25
N SER A 228 -38.59 -15.92 16.20
CA SER A 228 -40.02 -15.78 15.92
C SER A 228 -40.36 -16.06 14.45
N LEU A 229 -41.57 -16.59 14.21
CA LEU A 229 -42.13 -16.77 12.86
C LEU A 229 -42.16 -15.42 12.10
N SER A 230 -42.52 -14.34 12.80
CA SER A 230 -42.54 -12.96 12.28
C SER A 230 -41.18 -12.47 11.79
N SER A 231 -40.07 -12.89 12.41
CA SER A 231 -38.72 -12.56 11.93
C SER A 231 -38.39 -13.23 10.59
N LYS A 232 -38.83 -14.49 10.42
CA LYS A 232 -38.68 -15.22 9.15
C LYS A 232 -39.55 -14.63 8.05
N GLN A 233 -40.82 -14.37 8.36
CA GLN A 233 -41.76 -13.72 7.43
C GLN A 233 -41.31 -12.31 7.06
N ARG A 234 -40.73 -11.54 8.00
CA ARG A 234 -40.10 -10.25 7.71
C ARG A 234 -38.98 -10.36 6.68
N ALA A 235 -38.08 -11.32 6.85
CA ALA A 235 -36.98 -11.52 5.92
C ALA A 235 -37.50 -11.92 4.53
N ALA A 236 -38.45 -12.86 4.47
CA ALA A 236 -39.08 -13.28 3.21
C ALA A 236 -39.84 -12.13 2.52
N THR A 237 -40.60 -11.34 3.28
CA THR A 237 -41.34 -10.16 2.76
C THR A 237 -40.37 -9.11 2.21
N LEU A 238 -39.29 -8.79 2.93
CA LEU A 238 -38.29 -7.83 2.45
C LEU A 238 -37.59 -8.33 1.17
N LEU A 239 -37.27 -9.63 1.08
CA LEU A 239 -36.67 -10.21 -0.13
C LEU A 239 -37.64 -10.15 -1.32
N LYS A 240 -38.93 -10.43 -1.11
CA LYS A 240 -39.96 -10.37 -2.15
C LYS A 240 -40.25 -8.93 -2.60
N LEU A 241 -40.27 -7.96 -1.69
CA LEU A 241 -40.41 -6.54 -2.06
C LEU A 241 -39.20 -6.02 -2.84
N MET A 242 -37.99 -6.45 -2.48
CA MET A 242 -36.76 -6.09 -3.19
C MET A 242 -36.64 -6.76 -4.56
N SER A 243 -37.30 -7.90 -4.79
CA SER A 243 -37.39 -8.48 -6.14
C SER A 243 -38.37 -7.74 -7.05
N VAL A 244 -39.34 -7.02 -6.48
CA VAL A 244 -40.30 -6.17 -7.20
C VAL A 244 -39.71 -4.78 -7.51
N ASP A 245 -39.09 -4.09 -6.55
CA ASP A 245 -38.46 -2.77 -6.76
C ASP A 245 -36.96 -2.77 -6.39
N ARG A 246 -36.12 -2.76 -7.42
CA ARG A 246 -34.65 -2.74 -7.31
C ARG A 246 -34.12 -1.44 -6.67
N TYR A 247 -34.84 -0.32 -6.77
CA TYR A 247 -34.40 0.97 -6.21
C TYR A 247 -34.26 0.90 -4.68
N LEU A 248 -35.05 0.05 -4.02
CA LEU A 248 -35.06 -0.09 -2.57
C LEU A 248 -33.81 -0.80 -2.03
N ILE A 249 -33.10 -1.58 -2.85
CA ILE A 249 -32.02 -2.47 -2.39
C ILE A 249 -30.85 -1.67 -1.81
N ASN A 250 -30.27 -0.73 -2.58
CA ASN A 250 -29.09 0.01 -2.16
C ASN A 250 -29.35 0.82 -0.88
N ARG A 251 -30.49 1.53 -0.82
CA ARG A 251 -30.88 2.33 0.35
C ARG A 251 -31.13 1.47 1.58
N SER A 252 -31.76 0.32 1.40
CA SER A 252 -32.01 -0.64 2.47
C SER A 252 -30.71 -1.23 3.01
N LEU A 253 -29.77 -1.63 2.13
CA LEU A 253 -28.48 -2.19 2.51
C LEU A 253 -27.66 -1.22 3.38
N VAL A 254 -27.61 0.08 3.03
CA VAL A 254 -26.90 1.09 3.86
C VAL A 254 -27.44 1.10 5.30
N ARG A 255 -28.77 1.12 5.47
CA ARG A 255 -29.40 1.17 6.79
C ARG A 255 -29.24 -0.13 7.56
N ILE A 256 -29.42 -1.27 6.89
CA ILE A 256 -29.32 -2.59 7.52
C ILE A 256 -27.88 -2.84 7.98
N LEU A 257 -26.87 -2.48 7.19
CA LEU A 257 -25.46 -2.60 7.58
C LEU A 257 -25.06 -1.63 8.69
N GLY A 258 -25.74 -0.48 8.81
CA GLY A 258 -25.61 0.44 9.94
C GLY A 258 -26.19 -0.12 11.24
N SER A 259 -27.17 -1.03 11.16
CA SER A 259 -27.75 -1.71 12.32
C SER A 259 -27.00 -3.01 12.61
N HIS A 260 -26.22 -3.03 13.70
CA HIS A 260 -25.36 -4.16 14.07
C HIS A 260 -26.07 -5.53 14.25
N LYS A 261 -27.40 -5.55 14.28
CA LYS A 261 -28.24 -6.73 14.60
C LYS A 261 -28.74 -7.51 13.38
N ASN A 262 -28.82 -6.92 12.19
CA ASN A 262 -29.47 -7.53 11.01
C ASN A 262 -28.50 -8.10 9.96
N ASN A 263 -27.32 -8.61 10.38
CA ASN A 263 -26.28 -9.09 9.44
C ASN A 263 -26.73 -10.30 8.59
N ALA A 264 -27.59 -11.17 9.12
CA ALA A 264 -28.14 -12.31 8.37
C ALA A 264 -28.98 -11.85 7.17
N LEU A 265 -29.86 -10.89 7.42
CA LEU A 265 -30.73 -10.28 6.41
C LEU A 265 -29.90 -9.54 5.36
N ALA A 266 -28.92 -8.74 5.78
CA ALA A 266 -28.02 -8.03 4.86
C ALA A 266 -27.33 -8.98 3.89
N LEU A 267 -26.79 -10.10 4.40
CA LEU A 267 -26.09 -11.08 3.60
C LEU A 267 -27.02 -11.81 2.64
N SER A 268 -28.23 -12.20 3.09
CA SER A 268 -29.24 -12.80 2.23
C SER A 268 -29.69 -11.86 1.11
N ILE A 269 -29.95 -10.58 1.42
CA ILE A 269 -30.30 -9.57 0.41
C ILE A 269 -29.17 -9.41 -0.60
N MET A 270 -27.91 -9.31 -0.14
CA MET A 270 -26.77 -9.16 -1.04
C MET A 270 -26.67 -10.33 -2.01
N CYS A 271 -26.74 -11.57 -1.52
CA CYS A 271 -26.52 -12.73 -2.37
C CYS A 271 -27.70 -13.04 -3.30
N ILE A 272 -28.94 -12.74 -2.90
CA ILE A 272 -30.14 -13.03 -3.67
C ILE A 272 -30.45 -11.88 -4.64
N CYS A 273 -30.46 -10.64 -4.16
CA CYS A 273 -31.03 -9.49 -4.86
C CYS A 273 -30.02 -8.73 -5.74
N LEU A 274 -28.70 -8.91 -5.52
CA LEU A 274 -27.67 -8.19 -6.29
C LEU A 274 -27.17 -8.98 -7.50
N ASP A 275 -26.84 -8.24 -8.56
CA ASP A 275 -26.06 -8.77 -9.70
C ASP A 275 -24.61 -9.10 -9.25
N ASP A 276 -23.88 -9.91 -10.01
CA ASP A 276 -22.52 -10.35 -9.65
C ASP A 276 -21.59 -9.15 -9.36
N SER A 277 -21.58 -8.13 -10.23
CA SER A 277 -20.74 -6.92 -10.07
C SER A 277 -21.10 -6.10 -8.83
N GLU A 278 -22.41 -5.98 -8.54
CA GLU A 278 -22.90 -5.24 -7.37
C GLU A 278 -22.63 -5.99 -6.09
N LEU A 279 -22.80 -7.32 -6.09
CA LEU A 279 -22.46 -8.21 -4.98
C LEU A 279 -20.99 -8.06 -4.60
N LEU A 280 -20.08 -8.14 -5.59
CA LEU A 280 -18.64 -7.97 -5.36
C LEU A 280 -18.33 -6.64 -4.69
N THR A 281 -18.91 -5.55 -5.21
CA THR A 281 -18.66 -4.19 -4.73
C THR A 281 -19.21 -3.98 -3.32
N TRP A 282 -20.46 -4.38 -3.08
CA TRP A 282 -21.12 -4.22 -1.79
C TRP A 282 -20.48 -5.07 -0.71
N LEU A 283 -20.25 -6.36 -0.97
CA LEU A 283 -19.69 -7.27 0.02
C LEU A 283 -18.25 -6.88 0.37
N LEU A 284 -17.43 -6.53 -0.62
CA LEU A 284 -16.08 -6.02 -0.38
C LEU A 284 -16.13 -4.74 0.47
N SER A 285 -16.98 -3.77 0.09
CA SER A 285 -17.10 -2.52 0.86
C SER A 285 -17.56 -2.76 2.30
N ALA A 286 -18.47 -3.71 2.52
CA ALA A 286 -18.99 -4.05 3.84
C ALA A 286 -17.92 -4.71 4.73
N LEU A 287 -17.06 -5.55 4.15
CA LEU A 287 -15.93 -6.16 4.85
C LEU A 287 -14.84 -5.13 5.19
N LEU A 288 -14.50 -4.25 4.25
CA LEU A 288 -13.43 -3.24 4.42
C LEU A 288 -13.81 -2.13 5.40
N LYS A 289 -15.10 -1.73 5.46
CA LYS A 289 -15.60 -0.75 6.43
C LYS A 289 -15.75 -1.32 7.86
N HIS A 290 -15.27 -2.53 8.11
CA HIS A 290 -15.29 -3.19 9.43
C HIS A 290 -16.69 -3.35 10.05
N HIS A 291 -17.73 -3.56 9.22
CA HIS A 291 -19.06 -3.89 9.74
C HIS A 291 -19.04 -5.25 10.49
N PRO A 292 -19.98 -5.48 11.44
CA PRO A 292 -20.08 -6.75 12.18
C PRO A 292 -20.40 -7.97 11.30
N ILE A 293 -20.65 -7.76 10.00
CA ILE A 293 -20.85 -8.81 9.00
C ILE A 293 -19.65 -9.77 8.92
N ALA A 294 -18.41 -9.29 9.08
CA ALA A 294 -17.23 -10.16 9.08
C ALA A 294 -17.25 -11.16 10.26
N ALA A 295 -17.69 -10.72 11.44
CA ALA A 295 -17.86 -11.59 12.60
C ALA A 295 -19.04 -12.57 12.44
N PHE A 296 -20.08 -12.16 11.70
CA PHE A 296 -21.21 -13.02 11.36
C PHE A 296 -20.79 -14.16 10.41
N ILE A 297 -20.04 -13.85 9.35
CA ILE A 297 -19.61 -14.81 8.32
C ILE A 297 -18.69 -15.89 8.90
N ARG A 298 -17.90 -15.58 9.92
CA ARG A 298 -17.03 -16.55 10.63
C ARG A 298 -17.78 -17.78 11.17
N ARG A 299 -19.11 -17.73 11.32
CA ARG A 299 -19.94 -18.82 11.84
C ARG A 299 -20.56 -19.63 10.69
N PRO A 300 -19.99 -20.77 10.28
CA PRO A 300 -20.38 -21.48 9.05
C PRO A 300 -21.77 -22.15 9.13
N ARG A 301 -22.30 -22.40 10.33
CA ARG A 301 -23.58 -23.12 10.51
C ARG A 301 -24.82 -22.31 10.11
N ARG A 302 -24.68 -21.02 9.82
CA ARG A 302 -25.82 -20.14 9.53
C ARG A 302 -26.27 -20.26 8.07
N PRO A 303 -27.60 -20.29 7.80
CA PRO A 303 -28.12 -20.47 6.45
C PRO A 303 -27.68 -19.36 5.48
N ALA A 304 -27.65 -18.11 5.93
CA ALA A 304 -27.16 -17.00 5.12
C ALA A 304 -25.68 -17.13 4.72
N VAL A 305 -24.86 -17.81 5.53
CA VAL A 305 -23.45 -18.08 5.21
C VAL A 305 -23.37 -19.20 4.17
N LYS A 306 -24.15 -20.28 4.29
CA LYS A 306 -24.23 -21.32 3.23
C LYS A 306 -24.62 -20.73 1.87
N LEU A 307 -25.60 -19.84 1.88
CA LEU A 307 -26.05 -19.13 0.68
C LEU A 307 -24.92 -18.24 0.10
N LEU A 308 -24.09 -17.61 0.94
CA LEU A 308 -22.89 -16.90 0.49
C LEU A 308 -21.89 -17.84 -0.20
N HIS A 309 -21.62 -19.00 0.38
CA HIS A 309 -20.71 -20.00 -0.20
C HIS A 309 -21.17 -20.46 -1.59
N GLU A 310 -22.45 -20.83 -1.73
CA GLU A 310 -23.07 -21.20 -3.01
C GLU A 310 -22.97 -20.06 -4.03
N ARG A 311 -23.29 -18.83 -3.61
CA ARG A 311 -23.27 -17.67 -4.49
C ARG A 311 -21.86 -17.32 -4.97
N ILE A 312 -20.85 -17.41 -4.10
CA ILE A 312 -19.46 -17.18 -4.50
C ILE A 312 -19.01 -18.26 -5.49
N ALA A 313 -19.38 -19.53 -5.27
CA ALA A 313 -19.05 -20.61 -6.20
C ALA A 313 -19.66 -20.40 -7.60
N GLU A 314 -20.91 -19.92 -7.67
CA GLU A 314 -21.53 -19.50 -8.93
C GLU A 314 -20.77 -18.35 -9.60
N VAL A 315 -20.37 -17.32 -8.84
CA VAL A 315 -19.63 -16.17 -9.40
C VAL A 315 -18.26 -16.61 -9.90
N VAL A 316 -17.52 -17.41 -9.13
CA VAL A 316 -16.20 -17.96 -9.50
C VAL A 316 -16.31 -18.80 -10.78
N SER A 317 -17.30 -19.69 -10.88
CA SER A 317 -17.49 -20.52 -12.07
C SER A 317 -17.91 -19.69 -13.30
N SER A 318 -18.79 -18.69 -13.12
CA SER A 318 -19.22 -17.80 -14.20
C SER A 318 -18.08 -16.94 -14.76
N LEU A 319 -17.21 -16.42 -13.91
CA LEU A 319 -16.06 -15.60 -14.31
C LEU A 319 -14.93 -16.46 -14.86
N SER A 320 -14.71 -17.67 -14.32
CA SER A 320 -13.74 -18.63 -14.87
C SER A 320 -14.08 -19.08 -16.29
N ALA A 321 -15.37 -19.16 -16.63
CA ALA A 321 -15.82 -19.52 -17.98
C ALA A 321 -15.71 -18.36 -19.00
N ARG A 322 -15.54 -17.11 -18.55
CA ARG A 322 -15.38 -15.95 -19.43
C ARG A 322 -13.91 -15.78 -19.82
N LYS A 323 -13.64 -15.63 -21.12
CA LYS A 323 -12.30 -15.40 -21.69
C LYS A 323 -11.96 -13.91 -21.86
N GLY A 324 -12.48 -13.03 -20.99
CA GLY A 324 -12.35 -11.58 -21.16
C GLY A 324 -11.80 -10.89 -19.92
N ASP A 325 -10.90 -9.93 -20.13
CA ASP A 325 -10.36 -9.05 -19.08
C ASP A 325 -11.48 -8.16 -18.53
N SER A 326 -12.04 -8.55 -17.39
CA SER A 326 -13.03 -7.74 -16.66
C SER A 326 -12.43 -7.26 -15.35
N GLU A 327 -12.67 -5.99 -15.01
CA GLU A 327 -12.32 -5.44 -13.69
C GLU A 327 -12.94 -6.25 -12.53
N GLU A 328 -14.02 -6.99 -12.82
CA GLU A 328 -14.69 -7.90 -11.91
C GLU A 328 -13.77 -9.03 -11.40
N GLU A 329 -12.81 -9.48 -12.20
CA GLU A 329 -11.86 -10.54 -11.81
C GLU A 329 -10.93 -10.06 -10.69
N ALA A 330 -10.38 -8.84 -10.83
CA ALA A 330 -9.54 -8.21 -9.81
C ALA A 330 -10.32 -7.96 -8.52
N ARG A 331 -11.58 -7.49 -8.64
CA ARG A 331 -12.47 -7.29 -7.47
C ARG A 331 -12.82 -8.60 -6.79
N LEU A 332 -13.08 -9.67 -7.54
CA LEU A 332 -13.32 -10.99 -6.98
C LEU A 332 -12.07 -11.50 -6.25
N ALA A 333 -10.88 -11.42 -6.86
CA ALA A 333 -9.64 -11.81 -6.18
C ALA A 333 -9.46 -11.06 -4.85
N GLN A 334 -9.65 -9.74 -4.85
CA GLN A 334 -9.59 -8.93 -3.63
C GLN A 334 -10.63 -9.36 -2.59
N LEU A 335 -11.87 -9.65 -3.01
CA LEU A 335 -12.94 -10.14 -2.14
C LEU A 335 -12.60 -11.51 -1.53
N LEU A 336 -12.07 -12.46 -2.31
CA LEU A 336 -11.64 -13.76 -1.79
C LEU A 336 -10.57 -13.59 -0.70
N GLY A 337 -9.62 -12.68 -0.93
CA GLY A 337 -8.64 -12.27 0.08
C GLY A 337 -9.28 -11.68 1.33
N ALA A 338 -10.22 -10.74 1.18
CA ALA A 338 -10.92 -10.11 2.29
C ALA A 338 -11.75 -11.12 3.10
N LEU A 339 -12.42 -12.06 2.45
CA LEU A 339 -13.18 -13.12 3.11
C LEU A 339 -12.29 -14.01 3.97
N ARG A 340 -11.10 -14.36 3.50
CA ARG A 340 -10.17 -15.20 4.28
C ARG A 340 -9.43 -14.42 5.36
N VAL A 341 -8.93 -13.22 5.06
CA VAL A 341 -8.12 -12.46 6.02
C VAL A 341 -8.98 -11.70 7.04
N VAL A 342 -10.08 -11.06 6.61
CA VAL A 342 -10.91 -10.21 7.47
C VAL A 342 -12.04 -11.02 8.13
N ALA A 343 -12.80 -11.79 7.34
CA ALA A 343 -13.92 -12.59 7.88
C ALA A 343 -13.48 -13.94 8.47
N ASN A 344 -12.32 -14.47 8.06
CA ASN A 344 -11.84 -15.80 8.44
C ASN A 344 -12.85 -16.91 8.11
N VAL A 345 -13.32 -16.91 6.85
CA VAL A 345 -14.25 -17.92 6.33
C VAL A 345 -13.58 -19.30 6.33
N GLN A 346 -14.31 -20.31 6.82
CA GLN A 346 -13.90 -21.70 6.74
C GLN A 346 -14.32 -22.26 5.37
N LEU A 347 -13.34 -22.64 4.54
CA LEU A 347 -13.60 -23.20 3.21
C LEU A 347 -13.63 -24.72 3.26
N SER A 348 -14.46 -25.31 2.38
CA SER A 348 -14.35 -26.73 2.04
C SER A 348 -13.11 -27.01 1.17
N VAL A 349 -12.75 -28.29 1.01
CA VAL A 349 -11.64 -28.69 0.14
C VAL A 349 -11.92 -28.27 -1.31
N ASP A 350 -13.13 -28.52 -1.81
CA ASP A 350 -13.54 -28.15 -3.17
C ASP A 350 -13.54 -26.63 -3.40
N GLU A 351 -13.99 -25.86 -2.41
CA GLU A 351 -13.95 -24.40 -2.48
C GLU A 351 -12.53 -23.88 -2.52
N SER A 352 -11.67 -24.38 -1.62
CA SER A 352 -10.26 -23.99 -1.58
C SER A 352 -9.55 -24.28 -2.89
N ARG A 353 -9.85 -25.43 -3.52
CA ARG A 353 -9.37 -25.80 -4.86
C ARG A 353 -9.89 -24.84 -5.92
N SER A 354 -11.19 -24.58 -5.98
CA SER A 354 -11.78 -23.68 -6.98
C SER A 354 -11.21 -22.25 -6.88
N TRP A 355 -10.97 -21.76 -5.66
CA TRP A 355 -10.40 -20.44 -5.42
C TRP A 355 -8.94 -20.40 -5.85
N ALA A 356 -8.16 -21.44 -5.52
CA ALA A 356 -6.76 -21.52 -5.94
C ALA A 356 -6.64 -21.56 -7.47
N LEU A 357 -7.44 -22.41 -8.15
CA LEU A 357 -7.48 -22.49 -9.62
C LEU A 357 -7.92 -21.19 -10.28
N PHE A 358 -8.87 -20.47 -9.67
CA PHE A 358 -9.25 -19.14 -10.14
C PHE A 358 -8.06 -18.19 -10.05
N LEU A 359 -7.41 -18.08 -8.88
CA LEU A 359 -6.29 -17.18 -8.65
C LEU A 359 -5.05 -17.49 -9.51
N THR A 360 -4.87 -18.73 -9.98
CA THR A 360 -3.73 -19.18 -10.79
C THR A 360 -4.00 -19.18 -12.30
N ARG A 361 -5.05 -18.51 -12.77
CA ARG A 361 -5.34 -18.37 -14.21
C ARG A 361 -4.21 -17.67 -14.98
N THR A 362 -3.86 -18.24 -16.13
CA THR A 362 -2.81 -17.75 -17.04
C THR A 362 -3.36 -17.01 -18.26
N GLU A 363 -4.68 -16.88 -18.38
CA GLU A 363 -5.32 -16.23 -19.54
C GLU A 363 -5.55 -14.73 -19.35
N CYS A 364 -5.57 -14.24 -18.10
CA CYS A 364 -5.89 -12.86 -17.74
C CYS A 364 -4.74 -11.90 -18.09
N LYS A 365 -5.06 -10.77 -18.73
CA LYS A 365 -4.11 -9.70 -19.03
C LYS A 365 -4.19 -8.50 -18.09
N ASP A 366 -5.24 -8.36 -17.28
CA ASP A 366 -5.32 -7.28 -16.28
C ASP A 366 -4.21 -7.44 -15.21
N GLU A 367 -3.30 -6.47 -15.15
CA GLU A 367 -2.18 -6.47 -14.21
C GLU A 367 -2.64 -6.30 -12.76
N ARG A 368 -3.75 -5.59 -12.53
CA ARG A 368 -4.32 -5.43 -11.19
C ARG A 368 -4.78 -6.78 -10.67
N TYR A 369 -5.39 -7.59 -11.53
CA TYR A 369 -5.76 -8.95 -11.19
C TYR A 369 -4.53 -9.79 -10.79
N ILE A 370 -3.46 -9.74 -11.59
CA ILE A 370 -2.22 -10.48 -11.31
C ILE A 370 -1.63 -10.09 -9.95
N CYS A 371 -1.48 -8.79 -9.69
CA CYS A 371 -0.98 -8.29 -8.42
C CYS A 371 -1.87 -8.69 -7.23
N MET A 372 -3.19 -8.60 -7.40
CA MET A 372 -4.16 -9.04 -6.40
C MET A 372 -4.06 -10.54 -6.14
N ALA A 373 -4.04 -11.36 -7.20
CA ALA A 373 -4.00 -12.82 -7.09
C ALA A 373 -2.74 -13.30 -6.37
N LEU A 374 -1.57 -12.79 -6.76
CA LEU A 374 -0.30 -13.05 -6.05
C LEU A 374 -0.39 -12.61 -4.58
N SER A 375 -0.95 -11.43 -4.33
CA SER A 375 -1.10 -10.89 -2.97
C SER A 375 -2.02 -11.75 -2.10
N VAL A 376 -3.10 -12.30 -2.67
CA VAL A 376 -4.00 -13.21 -1.98
C VAL A 376 -3.34 -14.57 -1.71
N LEU A 377 -2.61 -15.13 -2.67
CA LEU A 377 -1.86 -16.38 -2.46
C LEU A 377 -0.80 -16.23 -1.36
N VAL A 378 -0.12 -15.08 -1.28
CA VAL A 378 0.82 -14.74 -0.19
C VAL A 378 0.09 -14.54 1.14
N ALA A 379 -1.07 -13.86 1.14
CA ALA A 379 -1.85 -13.61 2.35
C ALA A 379 -2.54 -14.88 2.90
N CYS A 380 -2.88 -15.81 2.01
CA CYS A 380 -3.66 -17.01 2.31
C CYS A 380 -2.95 -18.27 1.77
N PRO A 381 -1.75 -18.60 2.26
CA PRO A 381 -1.00 -19.77 1.79
C PRO A 381 -1.70 -21.09 2.13
N GLN A 382 -2.69 -21.07 3.04
CA GLN A 382 -3.57 -22.19 3.36
C GLN A 382 -4.44 -22.66 2.17
N LEU A 383 -4.54 -21.86 1.10
CA LEU A 383 -5.18 -22.29 -0.14
C LEU A 383 -4.37 -23.36 -0.90
N ILE A 384 -3.11 -23.58 -0.53
CA ILE A 384 -2.24 -24.59 -1.12
C ILE A 384 -2.17 -25.78 -0.14
N PRO A 385 -2.94 -26.87 -0.36
CA PRO A 385 -3.16 -27.96 0.60
C PRO A 385 -1.99 -28.94 0.70
N ALA A 386 -1.55 -29.27 1.92
CA ALA A 386 -0.22 -29.84 2.21
C ALA A 386 0.02 -31.30 1.77
N TYR A 387 -1.02 -32.14 1.61
CA TYR A 387 -0.90 -33.59 1.36
C TYR A 387 -2.18 -34.21 0.75
N GLY A 388 -2.14 -34.72 -0.49
CA GLY A 388 -3.25 -35.44 -1.13
C GLY A 388 -3.17 -35.52 -2.67
N GLU A 389 -3.94 -36.40 -3.32
CA GLU A 389 -4.05 -36.47 -4.81
C GLU A 389 -4.77 -35.25 -5.40
N SER A 390 -5.76 -34.70 -4.70
CA SER A 390 -6.41 -33.42 -5.00
C SER A 390 -5.47 -32.21 -4.93
N ASP A 391 -4.33 -32.37 -4.25
CA ASP A 391 -3.40 -31.29 -3.92
C ASP A 391 -2.38 -31.06 -5.04
N ARG A 392 -2.16 -32.08 -5.87
CA ARG A 392 -1.21 -32.03 -6.99
C ARG A 392 -1.67 -31.07 -8.07
N GLU A 393 -2.97 -31.04 -8.39
CA GLU A 393 -3.52 -30.15 -9.41
C GLU A 393 -3.41 -28.67 -8.99
N VAL A 394 -3.66 -28.36 -7.72
CA VAL A 394 -3.50 -26.99 -7.20
C VAL A 394 -2.04 -26.57 -7.27
N GLU A 395 -1.11 -27.41 -6.83
CA GLU A 395 0.33 -27.13 -6.92
C GLU A 395 0.80 -26.97 -8.37
N GLU A 396 0.39 -27.86 -9.28
CA GLU A 396 0.68 -27.77 -10.72
C GLU A 396 0.13 -26.48 -11.33
N SER A 397 -1.07 -26.03 -10.92
CA SER A 397 -1.63 -24.75 -11.36
C SER A 397 -0.82 -23.55 -10.86
N VAL A 398 -0.34 -23.57 -9.62
CA VAL A 398 0.52 -22.51 -9.05
C VAL A 398 1.86 -22.46 -9.78
N VAL A 399 2.44 -23.62 -10.08
CA VAL A 399 3.69 -23.73 -10.85
C VAL A 399 3.49 -23.21 -12.28
N ALA A 400 2.43 -23.65 -12.97
CA ALA A 400 2.10 -23.16 -14.31
C ALA A 400 1.86 -21.64 -14.34
N PHE A 401 1.22 -21.10 -13.29
CA PHE A 401 1.03 -19.67 -13.13
C PHE A 401 2.37 -18.92 -12.96
N PHE A 402 3.30 -19.45 -12.18
CA PHE A 402 4.64 -18.88 -12.03
C PHE A 402 5.46 -18.93 -13.31
N ASP A 403 5.44 -20.05 -14.04
CA ASP A 403 6.12 -20.18 -15.32
C ASP A 403 5.54 -19.20 -16.36
N TRP A 404 4.22 -19.08 -16.40
CA TRP A 404 3.54 -18.09 -17.23
C TRP A 404 3.94 -16.65 -16.86
N LEU A 405 3.98 -16.31 -15.56
CA LEU A 405 4.43 -14.99 -15.09
C LEU A 405 5.86 -14.67 -15.54
N LYS A 406 6.79 -15.64 -15.48
CA LYS A 406 8.15 -15.48 -16.00
C LYS A 406 8.19 -15.13 -17.48
N THR A 407 7.41 -15.83 -18.30
CA THR A 407 7.33 -15.56 -19.75
C THR A 407 6.75 -14.18 -20.03
N ARG A 408 5.77 -13.74 -19.23
CA ARG A 408 5.15 -12.42 -19.36
C ARG A 408 6.09 -11.28 -18.97
N LEU A 409 6.84 -11.44 -17.87
CA LEU A 409 7.81 -10.44 -17.42
C LEU A 409 8.93 -10.18 -18.45
N SER A 410 9.22 -11.18 -19.29
CA SER A 410 10.26 -11.13 -20.32
C SER A 410 9.81 -10.57 -21.68
N SER A 411 8.50 -10.53 -21.98
CA SER A 411 7.99 -10.24 -23.33
C SER A 411 7.51 -8.80 -23.52
N ASP A 412 6.66 -8.30 -22.63
CA ASP A 412 6.21 -6.89 -22.57
C ASP A 412 5.44 -6.71 -21.26
N CYS A 413 6.01 -5.99 -20.29
CA CYS A 413 5.41 -5.84 -18.96
C CYS A 413 5.47 -4.39 -18.50
N SER A 414 4.41 -3.92 -17.83
CA SER A 414 4.43 -2.58 -17.24
C SER A 414 5.50 -2.45 -16.16
N PRO A 415 6.06 -1.24 -15.97
CA PRO A 415 7.02 -1.00 -14.90
C PRO A 415 6.41 -1.26 -13.50
N SER A 416 5.10 -1.08 -13.33
CA SER A 416 4.42 -1.31 -12.05
C SER A 416 4.37 -2.79 -11.66
N LEU A 417 4.06 -3.69 -12.61
CA LEU A 417 4.02 -5.13 -12.33
C LEU A 417 5.44 -5.67 -12.12
N GLN A 418 6.41 -5.22 -12.92
CA GLN A 418 7.83 -5.56 -12.72
C GLN A 418 8.33 -5.11 -11.35
N GLN A 419 8.02 -3.87 -10.94
CA GLN A 419 8.40 -3.37 -9.62
C GLN A 419 7.74 -4.16 -8.49
N PHE A 420 6.43 -4.42 -8.58
CA PHE A 420 5.73 -5.22 -7.58
C PHE A 420 6.34 -6.62 -7.45
N PHE A 421 6.56 -7.31 -8.57
CA PHE A 421 7.13 -8.66 -8.57
C PHE A 421 8.55 -8.67 -8.00
N LEU A 422 9.38 -7.70 -8.37
CA LEU A 422 10.73 -7.56 -7.83
C LEU A 422 10.73 -7.36 -6.30
N LEU A 423 9.88 -6.46 -5.80
CA LEU A 423 9.75 -6.22 -4.36
C LEU A 423 9.26 -7.46 -3.61
N LEU A 424 8.26 -8.14 -4.18
CA LEU A 424 7.75 -9.39 -3.64
C LEU A 424 8.87 -10.44 -3.54
N SER A 425 9.64 -10.62 -4.60
CA SER A 425 10.78 -11.54 -4.65
C SER A 425 11.83 -11.20 -3.59
N ILE A 426 12.24 -9.93 -3.49
CA ILE A 426 13.24 -9.48 -2.52
C ILE A 426 12.81 -9.77 -1.07
N HIS A 427 11.56 -9.44 -0.71
CA HIS A 427 11.06 -9.68 0.64
C HIS A 427 10.85 -11.17 0.96
N LEU A 428 10.46 -11.99 -0.04
CA LEU A 428 10.36 -13.44 0.12
C LEU A 428 11.73 -14.10 0.29
N HIS A 429 12.73 -13.69 -0.49
CA HIS A 429 14.10 -14.21 -0.39
C HIS A 429 14.72 -13.88 0.97
N ALA A 430 14.62 -12.62 1.42
CA ALA A 430 15.17 -12.19 2.71
C ALA A 430 14.30 -12.51 3.94
N ASN A 431 13.16 -13.18 3.75
CA ASN A 431 12.24 -13.55 4.83
C ASN A 431 11.75 -12.37 5.69
N GLN A 432 11.56 -11.19 5.08
CA GLN A 432 11.15 -9.96 5.78
C GLN A 432 9.61 -9.84 5.84
N THR A 433 8.97 -10.60 6.73
CA THR A 433 7.49 -10.68 6.79
C THR A 433 6.78 -9.36 7.11
N THR A 434 7.43 -8.44 7.81
CA THR A 434 6.86 -7.14 8.16
C THR A 434 6.73 -6.21 6.96
N GLN A 435 7.76 -6.14 6.10
CA GLN A 435 7.73 -5.35 4.88
C GLN A 435 6.86 -6.01 3.81
N LEU A 436 6.91 -7.34 3.72
CA LEU A 436 5.99 -8.11 2.88
C LEU A 436 4.54 -7.86 3.25
N SER A 437 4.20 -7.90 4.54
CA SER A 437 2.87 -7.59 5.06
C SER A 437 2.40 -6.18 4.64
N LYS A 438 3.29 -5.16 4.68
CA LYS A 438 2.96 -3.80 4.21
C LYS A 438 2.74 -3.75 2.71
N LEU A 439 3.60 -4.38 1.91
CA LEU A 439 3.46 -4.44 0.45
C LEU A 439 2.12 -5.08 0.06
N ILE A 440 1.81 -6.24 0.62
CA ILE A 440 0.56 -6.96 0.35
C ILE A 440 -0.65 -6.15 0.86
N SER A 441 -0.55 -5.50 2.02
CA SER A 441 -1.64 -4.66 2.53
C SER A 441 -1.93 -3.46 1.63
N ASN A 442 -0.90 -2.88 1.01
CA ASN A 442 -1.05 -1.76 0.07
C ASN A 442 -1.74 -2.20 -1.22
N VAL A 443 -1.44 -3.41 -1.73
CA VAL A 443 -2.08 -3.95 -2.94
C VAL A 443 -3.52 -4.36 -2.66
N LEU A 444 -3.79 -5.04 -1.54
CA LEU A 444 -5.13 -5.53 -1.19
C LEU A 444 -6.06 -4.45 -0.60
N TYR A 445 -5.52 -3.29 -0.22
CA TYR A 445 -6.23 -2.20 0.46
C TYR A 445 -6.79 -2.54 1.86
N PHE A 446 -6.27 -3.59 2.51
CA PHE A 446 -6.58 -3.93 3.89
C PHE A 446 -5.38 -4.54 4.61
N LYS A 447 -5.38 -4.45 5.95
CA LYS A 447 -4.25 -4.90 6.78
C LYS A 447 -4.16 -6.43 6.81
N VAL A 448 -3.03 -6.97 6.35
CA VAL A 448 -2.70 -8.40 6.40
C VAL A 448 -1.62 -8.66 7.43
N LYS A 449 -1.79 -9.69 8.27
CA LYS A 449 -0.71 -10.21 9.14
C LYS A 449 -0.25 -11.55 8.58
N LEU A 450 1.05 -11.68 8.34
CA LEU A 450 1.66 -12.90 7.78
C LEU A 450 2.38 -13.68 8.88
N ASP A 451 2.18 -15.00 8.89
CA ASP A 451 2.92 -15.94 9.73
C ASP A 451 3.99 -16.63 8.87
N THR A 452 5.25 -16.63 9.34
CA THR A 452 6.39 -17.23 8.65
C THR A 452 6.20 -18.72 8.38
N ASN A 453 5.57 -19.44 9.31
CA ASN A 453 5.44 -20.90 9.21
C ASN A 453 4.46 -21.29 8.10
N LEU A 454 3.33 -20.57 8.02
CA LEU A 454 2.31 -20.80 7.00
C LEU A 454 2.78 -20.40 5.59
N LEU A 455 3.65 -19.37 5.50
CA LEU A 455 4.18 -18.88 4.22
C LEU A 455 5.27 -19.79 3.62
N SER A 456 5.89 -20.65 4.42
CA SER A 456 7.05 -21.47 4.03
C SER A 456 6.87 -22.24 2.72
N ARG A 457 5.70 -22.87 2.52
CA ARG A 457 5.44 -23.64 1.29
C ARG A 457 5.28 -22.76 0.06
N PHE A 458 4.45 -21.72 0.14
CA PHE A 458 4.30 -20.76 -0.96
C PHE A 458 5.66 -20.17 -1.34
N ARG A 459 6.46 -19.79 -0.32
CA ARG A 459 7.83 -19.31 -0.52
C ARG A 459 8.66 -20.34 -1.26
N ASN A 460 8.70 -21.60 -0.83
CA ASN A 460 9.51 -22.64 -1.48
C ASN A 460 9.12 -22.85 -2.96
N LEU A 461 7.82 -22.86 -3.26
CA LEU A 461 7.33 -22.94 -4.65
C LEU A 461 7.75 -21.70 -5.44
N PHE A 462 7.58 -20.50 -4.88
CA PHE A 462 7.96 -19.25 -5.52
C PHE A 462 9.47 -19.17 -5.82
N LEU A 463 10.32 -19.48 -4.84
CA LEU A 463 11.78 -19.42 -5.02
C LEU A 463 12.29 -20.47 -6.02
N ARG A 464 11.58 -21.58 -6.19
CA ARG A 464 11.96 -22.65 -7.12
C ARG A 464 11.46 -22.40 -8.54
N TYR A 465 10.21 -21.97 -8.70
CA TYR A 465 9.54 -21.90 -10.00
C TYR A 465 9.32 -20.48 -10.51
N ALA A 466 9.13 -19.47 -9.64
CA ALA A 466 8.82 -18.10 -10.04
C ALA A 466 10.04 -17.20 -10.19
N MET A 467 10.98 -17.24 -9.25
CA MET A 467 12.22 -16.46 -9.33
C MET A 467 13.29 -17.04 -8.39
N THR A 468 14.32 -17.64 -8.98
CA THR A 468 15.46 -18.17 -8.23
C THR A 468 16.32 -17.05 -7.65
N GLU A 469 17.14 -17.37 -6.65
CA GLU A 469 18.07 -16.39 -6.04
C GLU A 469 19.05 -15.81 -7.08
N ARG A 470 19.52 -16.66 -8.02
CA ARG A 470 20.38 -16.25 -9.13
C ARG A 470 19.68 -15.32 -10.11
N GLU A 471 18.47 -15.68 -10.57
CA GLU A 471 17.68 -14.84 -11.48
C GLU A 471 17.38 -13.47 -10.85
N LEU A 472 17.01 -13.45 -9.56
CA LEU A 472 16.77 -12.22 -8.82
C LEU A 472 18.03 -11.34 -8.77
N ALA A 473 19.18 -11.93 -8.44
CA ALA A 473 20.43 -11.18 -8.35
C ALA A 473 20.85 -10.61 -9.72
N GLN A 474 20.66 -11.35 -10.82
CA GLN A 474 20.92 -10.86 -12.19
C GLN A 474 19.98 -9.71 -12.59
N GLN A 475 18.70 -9.82 -12.22
CA GLN A 475 17.74 -8.75 -12.48
C GLN A 475 18.05 -7.50 -11.67
N VAL A 476 18.42 -7.63 -10.39
CA VAL A 476 18.78 -6.48 -9.54
C VAL A 476 20.08 -5.81 -10.03
N SER A 477 21.08 -6.57 -10.48
CA SER A 477 22.32 -6.00 -11.03
C SER A 477 22.13 -5.24 -12.33
N SER A 478 21.06 -5.52 -13.09
CA SER A 478 20.74 -4.82 -14.34
C SER A 478 19.85 -3.59 -14.15
N LEU A 479 19.38 -3.31 -12.92
CA LEU A 479 18.60 -2.09 -12.65
C LEU A 479 19.46 -0.84 -12.88
N PRO A 480 18.90 0.23 -13.45
CA PRO A 480 19.63 1.49 -13.58
C PRO A 480 19.94 2.07 -12.20
N VAL A 481 21.08 2.75 -12.11
CA VAL A 481 21.42 3.55 -10.93
C VAL A 481 20.42 4.69 -10.76
N THR A 482 20.17 5.09 -9.51
CA THR A 482 19.34 6.25 -9.20
C THR A 482 20.17 7.51 -9.40
N GLY A 483 19.84 8.28 -10.44
CA GLY A 483 20.52 9.53 -10.76
C GLY A 483 20.30 10.61 -9.71
N THR A 484 21.34 11.40 -9.39
CA THR A 484 21.29 12.49 -8.41
C THR A 484 20.65 12.10 -7.06
N LEU A 485 21.00 10.92 -6.53
CA LEU A 485 20.37 10.36 -5.34
C LEU A 485 20.59 11.25 -4.10
N THR A 486 19.48 11.66 -3.48
CA THR A 486 19.40 12.48 -2.26
C THR A 486 18.31 11.97 -1.33
N ILE A 487 18.26 12.46 -0.09
CA ILE A 487 17.21 12.12 0.91
C ILE A 487 15.78 12.43 0.45
N ALA A 488 15.59 13.26 -0.59
CA ALA A 488 14.27 13.59 -1.14
C ALA A 488 13.61 12.39 -1.86
N HIS A 489 14.39 11.42 -2.31
CA HIS A 489 13.88 10.22 -2.97
C HIS A 489 13.14 9.33 -1.96
N LYS A 490 11.90 8.96 -2.28
CA LYS A 490 11.03 8.14 -1.41
C LYS A 490 10.71 6.81 -2.08
N GLY A 491 10.41 5.81 -1.26
CA GLY A 491 10.02 4.47 -1.72
C GLY A 491 11.20 3.52 -1.79
N PHE A 492 11.00 2.39 -2.47
CA PHE A 492 12.00 1.33 -2.56
C PHE A 492 12.95 1.59 -3.73
N LEU A 493 14.14 2.10 -3.40
CA LEU A 493 15.20 2.42 -4.37
C LEU A 493 16.04 1.17 -4.72
N PRO A 494 16.62 1.10 -5.94
CA PRO A 494 17.60 0.06 -6.32
C PRO A 494 18.71 -0.17 -5.29
N ALA A 495 19.18 0.89 -4.63
CA ALA A 495 20.17 0.81 -3.56
C ALA A 495 19.74 -0.11 -2.40
N HIS A 496 18.45 -0.11 -2.01
CA HIS A 496 17.93 -1.02 -0.98
C HIS A 496 17.91 -2.46 -1.48
N CYS A 497 17.52 -2.70 -2.75
CA CYS A 497 17.54 -4.03 -3.37
C CYS A 497 18.94 -4.63 -3.30
N VAL A 498 19.93 -3.86 -3.76
CA VAL A 498 21.33 -4.29 -3.82
C VAL A 498 21.88 -4.51 -2.41
N ALA A 499 21.65 -3.59 -1.47
CA ALA A 499 22.10 -3.74 -0.08
C ALA A 499 21.54 -5.01 0.59
N GLN A 500 20.28 -5.34 0.33
CA GLN A 500 19.63 -6.52 0.89
C GLN A 500 20.21 -7.83 0.32
N LEU A 501 20.45 -7.89 -0.99
CA LEU A 501 21.09 -9.05 -1.63
C LEU A 501 22.57 -9.18 -1.26
N LEU A 502 23.27 -8.07 -1.01
CA LEU A 502 24.64 -8.09 -0.47
C LEU A 502 24.68 -8.65 0.94
N THR A 503 23.70 -8.30 1.78
CA THR A 503 23.58 -8.86 3.14
C THR A 503 23.31 -10.38 3.10
N ALA A 504 22.54 -10.85 2.11
CA ALA A 504 22.31 -12.28 1.87
C ALA A 504 23.48 -12.99 1.13
N ARG A 505 24.52 -12.24 0.74
CA ARG A 505 25.67 -12.66 -0.07
C ARG A 505 25.29 -13.29 -1.42
N SER A 506 24.13 -12.97 -1.98
CA SER A 506 23.59 -13.60 -3.19
C SER A 506 24.43 -13.31 -4.45
N PHE A 507 24.98 -12.11 -4.57
CA PHE A 507 25.88 -11.75 -5.68
C PHE A 507 27.16 -12.58 -5.69
N ALA A 508 27.77 -12.76 -4.51
CA ALA A 508 29.01 -13.51 -4.37
C ALA A 508 28.79 -15.02 -4.61
N LYS A 509 27.72 -15.60 -4.06
CA LYS A 509 27.34 -17.02 -4.26
C LYS A 509 27.16 -17.39 -5.73
N HIS A 510 26.71 -16.45 -6.55
CA HIS A 510 26.40 -16.67 -7.97
C HIS A 510 27.40 -16.00 -8.93
N SER A 511 28.50 -15.44 -8.42
CA SER A 511 29.54 -14.76 -9.20
C SER A 511 28.99 -13.66 -10.13
N ILE A 512 28.05 -12.84 -9.62
CA ILE A 512 27.44 -11.75 -10.39
C ILE A 512 28.22 -10.44 -10.11
N PRO A 513 28.80 -9.78 -11.12
CA PRO A 513 29.55 -8.55 -10.92
C PRO A 513 28.61 -7.40 -10.55
N ILE A 514 28.87 -6.75 -9.41
CA ILE A 514 28.08 -5.61 -8.91
C ILE A 514 28.95 -4.37 -8.63
N HIS A 515 30.28 -4.49 -8.73
CA HIS A 515 31.21 -3.42 -8.40
C HIS A 515 31.07 -2.20 -9.33
N GLU A 516 30.85 -2.41 -10.63
CA GLU A 516 30.65 -1.33 -11.62
C GLU A 516 29.35 -0.56 -11.36
N TRP A 517 28.29 -1.29 -11.02
CA TRP A 517 27.00 -0.71 -10.65
C TRP A 517 27.14 0.17 -9.41
N LEU A 518 27.86 -0.31 -8.39
CA LEU A 518 28.11 0.46 -7.17
C LEU A 518 28.95 1.70 -7.45
N ALA A 519 30.03 1.58 -8.23
CA ALA A 519 30.85 2.72 -8.63
C ALA A 519 30.02 3.80 -9.35
N SER A 520 29.16 3.38 -10.27
CA SER A 520 28.23 4.27 -10.99
C SER A 520 27.22 4.93 -10.03
N GLN A 521 26.67 4.17 -9.07
CA GLN A 521 25.73 4.71 -8.09
C GLN A 521 26.38 5.73 -7.13
N ILE A 522 27.65 5.52 -6.75
CA ILE A 522 28.42 6.45 -5.91
C ILE A 522 28.57 7.80 -6.61
N VAL A 523 28.90 7.81 -7.91
CA VAL A 523 29.07 9.02 -8.71
C VAL A 523 27.77 9.81 -8.85
N GLU A 524 26.61 9.15 -8.80
CA GLU A 524 25.29 9.77 -8.87
C GLU A 524 24.76 10.30 -7.52
N CYS A 525 25.45 10.09 -6.41
CA CYS A 525 24.99 10.56 -5.10
C CYS A 525 25.24 12.07 -4.91
N ARG A 526 24.28 12.76 -4.29
CA ARG A 526 24.36 14.21 -4.00
C ARG A 526 23.92 14.50 -2.55
N CYS A 527 24.16 15.72 -2.09
CA CYS A 527 23.67 16.20 -0.79
C CYS A 527 22.18 16.58 -0.87
N PRO A 528 21.39 16.39 0.21
CA PRO A 528 21.73 15.65 1.42
C PRO A 528 21.83 14.14 1.18
N VAL A 529 22.83 13.49 1.77
CA VAL A 529 23.19 12.07 1.54
C VAL A 529 22.07 11.15 2.03
N HIS A 530 21.61 10.25 1.15
CA HIS A 530 20.54 9.30 1.47
C HIS A 530 21.04 8.14 2.36
N PRO A 531 20.35 7.78 3.47
CA PRO A 531 20.78 6.71 4.38
C PRO A 531 21.02 5.34 3.73
N ALA A 532 20.18 4.97 2.75
CA ALA A 532 20.32 3.70 2.01
C ALA A 532 21.68 3.52 1.34
N VAL A 533 22.36 4.60 0.92
CA VAL A 533 23.70 4.51 0.30
C VAL A 533 24.76 4.15 1.34
N VAL A 534 24.60 4.65 2.57
CA VAL A 534 25.49 4.31 3.69
C VAL A 534 25.33 2.84 4.07
N GLU A 535 24.09 2.35 4.12
CA GLU A 535 23.79 0.92 4.33
C GLU A 535 24.34 0.05 3.20
N LEU A 536 24.15 0.47 1.95
CA LEU A 536 24.67 -0.20 0.76
C LEU A 536 26.19 -0.36 0.80
N ILE A 537 26.93 0.73 1.08
CA ILE A 537 28.39 0.70 1.14
C ILE A 537 28.88 -0.19 2.29
N GLY A 538 28.23 -0.12 3.46
CA GLY A 538 28.55 -0.98 4.60
C GLY A 538 28.30 -2.46 4.30
N ALA A 539 27.18 -2.80 3.66
CA ALA A 539 26.86 -4.16 3.23
C ALA A 539 27.86 -4.65 2.18
N TYR A 540 28.25 -3.79 1.23
CA TYR A 540 29.23 -4.13 0.20
C TYR A 540 30.60 -4.44 0.79
N ALA A 541 31.12 -3.57 1.65
CA ALA A 541 32.40 -3.79 2.34
C ALA A 541 32.40 -5.09 3.15
N SER A 542 31.26 -5.45 3.75
CA SER A 542 31.12 -6.71 4.49
C SER A 542 31.10 -7.93 3.55
N SER A 543 30.53 -7.79 2.35
CA SER A 543 30.47 -8.86 1.34
C SER A 543 31.81 -9.17 0.65
N CYS A 544 32.77 -8.25 0.72
CA CYS A 544 34.14 -8.46 0.24
C CYS A 544 35.02 -9.25 1.23
N VAL A 545 34.49 -9.60 2.41
CA VAL A 545 35.20 -10.36 3.45
C VAL A 545 34.45 -11.68 3.74
N PRO A 546 35.13 -12.83 3.79
CA PRO A 546 34.55 -14.12 4.13
C PRO A 546 34.20 -14.16 5.62
N GLU A 547 33.02 -14.69 5.92
CA GLU A 547 32.63 -15.04 7.29
C GLU A 547 33.08 -16.46 7.66
N ASP A 548 33.20 -17.36 6.67
CA ASP A 548 33.61 -18.77 6.83
C ASP A 548 34.68 -19.16 5.78
N THR A 549 35.43 -20.22 6.05
CA THR A 549 36.64 -20.66 5.31
C THR A 549 36.46 -21.02 3.82
N ASN A 550 35.23 -21.08 3.28
CA ASN A 550 34.96 -21.57 1.92
C ASN A 550 34.01 -20.71 1.07
N LEU A 551 33.93 -19.39 1.28
CA LEU A 551 32.99 -18.54 0.55
C LEU A 551 33.64 -17.66 -0.52
N ILE A 552 33.05 -17.68 -1.72
CA ILE A 552 33.29 -16.71 -2.80
C ILE A 552 32.96 -15.31 -2.26
N ILE A 553 33.85 -14.34 -2.51
CA ILE A 553 33.69 -12.94 -2.10
C ILE A 553 33.45 -12.05 -3.32
N ASN A 554 32.86 -10.88 -3.08
CA ASN A 554 32.76 -9.86 -4.12
C ASN A 554 34.10 -9.13 -4.30
N GLU A 555 34.41 -8.77 -5.55
CA GLU A 555 35.58 -7.96 -5.87
C GLU A 555 35.45 -6.56 -5.23
N PRO A 556 36.49 -6.02 -4.57
CA PRO A 556 36.47 -4.67 -4.06
C PRO A 556 36.38 -3.64 -5.20
N LEU A 557 36.03 -2.39 -4.88
CA LEU A 557 36.04 -1.30 -5.89
C LEU A 557 37.43 -1.18 -6.52
N SER A 558 37.50 -0.87 -7.82
CA SER A 558 38.77 -0.79 -8.53
C SER A 558 39.64 0.35 -8.00
N GLU A 559 40.94 0.11 -7.92
CA GLU A 559 41.91 1.11 -7.45
C GLU A 559 41.89 2.36 -8.36
N LYS A 560 41.84 2.15 -9.69
CA LYS A 560 41.75 3.22 -10.69
C LYS A 560 40.53 4.12 -10.49
N PHE A 561 39.36 3.54 -10.19
CA PHE A 561 38.15 4.34 -9.92
C PHE A 561 38.35 5.27 -8.72
N ILE A 562 38.97 4.77 -7.66
CA ILE A 562 39.25 5.58 -6.47
C ILE A 562 40.26 6.68 -6.83
N GLU A 563 41.34 6.35 -7.52
CA GLU A 563 42.33 7.34 -7.95
C GLU A 563 41.70 8.45 -8.79
N ASP A 564 40.88 8.10 -9.79
CA ASP A 564 40.20 9.04 -10.68
C ASP A 564 39.30 10.03 -9.92
N LEU A 565 38.64 9.60 -8.84
CA LEU A 565 37.83 10.48 -8.00
C LEU A 565 38.65 11.54 -7.28
N PHE A 566 39.90 11.26 -6.92
CA PHE A 566 40.78 12.16 -6.17
C PHE A 566 41.77 12.94 -7.07
N ILE A 567 41.67 12.81 -8.39
CA ILE A 567 42.39 13.68 -9.33
C ILE A 567 41.68 15.05 -9.43
N GLY A 568 42.47 16.11 -9.62
CA GLY A 568 41.97 17.46 -9.86
C GLY A 568 41.82 18.31 -8.58
N ASP A 569 40.84 19.21 -8.58
CA ASP A 569 40.63 20.16 -7.49
C ASP A 569 40.08 19.43 -6.25
N ILE A 570 40.75 19.59 -5.10
CA ILE A 570 40.36 18.99 -3.80
C ILE A 570 38.97 19.52 -3.35
N VAL A 571 38.64 20.76 -3.72
CA VAL A 571 37.44 21.49 -3.30
C VAL A 571 36.36 21.45 -4.39
N ASP A 572 36.31 20.36 -5.15
CA ASP A 572 35.24 20.11 -6.11
C ASP A 572 33.97 19.63 -5.38
N GLU A 573 32.94 20.49 -5.37
CA GLU A 573 31.65 20.21 -4.74
C GLU A 573 30.90 19.06 -5.43
N VAL A 574 31.13 18.81 -6.73
CA VAL A 574 30.46 17.72 -7.45
C VAL A 574 31.04 16.36 -7.02
N LEU A 575 32.37 16.30 -6.87
CA LEU A 575 33.08 15.08 -6.47
C LEU A 575 33.12 14.87 -4.95
N LEU A 576 32.72 15.86 -4.15
CA LEU A 576 32.76 15.79 -2.69
C LEU A 576 32.01 14.55 -2.14
N VAL A 577 30.75 14.35 -2.55
CA VAL A 577 29.96 13.21 -2.08
C VAL A 577 30.55 11.87 -2.55
N PRO A 578 30.87 11.66 -3.84
CA PRO A 578 31.57 10.46 -4.30
C PRO A 578 32.87 10.17 -3.54
N ARG A 579 33.71 11.19 -3.29
CA ARG A 579 34.96 11.05 -2.53
C ARG A 579 34.71 10.58 -1.10
N LEU A 580 33.76 11.20 -0.40
CA LEU A 580 33.40 10.84 0.97
C LEU A 580 32.86 9.41 1.07
N LEU A 581 32.03 8.99 0.11
CA LEU A 581 31.47 7.64 0.06
C LEU A 581 32.52 6.57 -0.27
N SER A 582 33.42 6.84 -1.24
CA SER A 582 34.53 5.95 -1.56
C SER A 582 35.53 5.83 -0.40
N PHE A 583 35.82 6.93 0.29
CA PHE A 583 36.63 6.92 1.50
C PHE A 583 35.96 6.13 2.64
N PHE A 584 34.65 6.30 2.83
CA PHE A 584 33.88 5.50 3.77
C PHE A 584 33.94 4.00 3.45
N PHE A 585 33.86 3.64 2.16
CA PHE A 585 33.99 2.26 1.71
C PHE A 585 35.37 1.68 2.05
N MET A 586 36.46 2.36 1.68
CA MET A 586 37.83 1.91 1.95
C MET A 586 38.06 1.64 3.43
N LEU A 587 37.65 2.59 4.28
CA LEU A 587 37.78 2.48 5.72
C LEU A 587 36.94 1.35 6.29
N SER A 588 35.70 1.19 5.81
CA SER A 588 34.82 0.11 6.24
C SER A 588 35.38 -1.25 5.86
N LEU A 589 35.94 -1.39 4.65
CA LEU A 589 36.59 -2.62 4.19
C LEU A 589 37.80 -2.95 5.07
N ARG A 590 38.69 -1.97 5.31
CA ARG A 590 39.86 -2.14 6.19
C ARG A 590 39.46 -2.59 7.59
N SER A 591 38.45 -1.96 8.18
CA SER A 591 37.94 -2.34 9.51
C SER A 591 37.36 -3.76 9.54
N ARG A 592 36.75 -4.23 8.44
CA ARG A 592 36.23 -5.59 8.33
C ARG A 592 37.33 -6.63 8.16
N ILE A 593 38.38 -6.31 7.40
CA ILE A 593 39.55 -7.18 7.23
C ILE A 593 40.27 -7.36 8.57
N GLU A 594 40.47 -6.29 9.35
CA GLU A 594 41.11 -6.39 10.67
C GLU A 594 40.33 -7.22 11.70
N LYS A 595 39.00 -7.27 11.55
CA LYS A 595 38.12 -8.09 12.39
C LYS A 595 37.99 -9.53 11.91
N SER A 596 38.46 -9.83 10.70
CA SER A 596 38.38 -11.17 10.12
C SER A 596 39.43 -12.09 10.72
N ASP A 597 39.15 -13.39 10.75
CA ASP A 597 40.08 -14.37 11.30
C ASP A 597 41.41 -14.36 10.53
N PRO A 598 42.56 -14.39 11.23
CA PRO A 598 43.89 -14.33 10.60
C PRO A 598 44.16 -15.52 9.67
N SER A 599 43.36 -16.59 9.73
CA SER A 599 43.41 -17.73 8.82
C SER A 599 42.98 -17.40 7.39
N ASN A 600 42.18 -16.35 7.17
CA ASN A 600 41.57 -16.06 5.87
C ASN A 600 42.51 -15.32 4.90
N SER A 601 43.73 -14.93 5.33
CA SER A 601 44.80 -14.34 4.49
C SER A 601 44.32 -13.27 3.48
N ILE A 602 43.41 -12.40 3.88
CA ILE A 602 42.94 -11.31 3.00
C ILE A 602 43.84 -10.11 3.19
N THR A 603 44.47 -9.72 2.09
CA THR A 603 45.28 -8.51 2.05
C THR A 603 44.38 -7.34 1.65
N TYR A 604 44.60 -6.19 2.29
CA TYR A 604 43.96 -4.95 1.90
C TYR A 604 44.33 -4.61 0.44
N PRO A 605 43.35 -4.40 -0.46
CA PRO A 605 43.59 -4.34 -1.89
C PRO A 605 44.16 -3.00 -2.37
N TYR A 606 44.17 -1.96 -1.52
CA TYR A 606 44.57 -0.60 -1.92
C TYR A 606 45.99 -0.26 -1.49
N ASN A 607 46.70 0.46 -2.35
CA ASN A 607 48.03 0.96 -2.03
C ASN A 607 47.98 2.08 -0.98
N LEU A 608 48.86 2.01 0.02
CA LEU A 608 49.04 3.04 1.05
C LEU A 608 49.38 4.43 0.45
N LYS A 609 49.99 4.47 -0.73
CA LYS A 609 50.29 5.72 -1.45
C LYS A 609 49.04 6.48 -1.92
N ILE A 610 47.90 5.81 -2.07
CA ILE A 610 46.64 6.49 -2.41
C ILE A 610 46.10 7.18 -1.17
N GLU A 611 46.14 6.52 -0.01
CA GLU A 611 45.68 7.09 1.25
C GLU A 611 46.45 8.37 1.63
N SER A 612 47.76 8.43 1.33
CA SER A 612 48.57 9.62 1.60
C SER A 612 48.21 10.83 0.73
N ARG A 613 47.60 10.61 -0.44
CA ARG A 613 47.10 11.65 -1.36
C ARG A 613 45.69 12.13 -1.02
N MET A 614 44.98 11.45 -0.13
CA MET A 614 43.61 11.83 0.24
C MET A 614 43.62 13.01 1.23
N PRO A 615 42.77 14.03 1.01
CA PRO A 615 42.65 15.17 1.90
C PRO A 615 41.74 14.82 3.10
N ILE A 616 42.18 13.87 3.95
CA ILE A 616 41.37 13.26 5.02
C ILE A 616 40.86 14.31 6.01
N ARG A 617 41.72 15.22 6.46
CA ARG A 617 41.35 16.27 7.43
C ARG A 617 40.26 17.18 6.86
N TYR A 618 40.39 17.61 5.59
CA TYR A 618 39.36 18.37 4.89
C TYR A 618 38.02 17.62 4.83
N MET A 619 38.05 16.36 4.40
CA MET A 619 36.85 15.52 4.27
C MET A 619 36.08 15.39 5.59
N ILE A 620 36.78 15.09 6.68
CA ILE A 620 36.21 14.99 8.03
C ILE A 620 35.64 16.34 8.50
N SER A 621 36.32 17.43 8.15
CA SER A 621 35.94 18.77 8.54
C SER A 621 34.70 19.28 7.82
N VAL A 622 34.57 19.00 6.52
CA VAL A 622 33.38 19.36 5.73
C VAL A 622 32.13 18.65 6.24
N ILE A 623 32.25 17.36 6.59
CA ILE A 623 31.17 16.61 7.25
C ILE A 623 30.83 17.22 8.62
N SER A 624 31.84 17.75 9.31
CA SER A 624 31.68 18.38 10.60
C SER A 624 30.96 19.74 10.51
N SER A 625 31.23 20.52 9.46
CA SER A 625 30.67 21.85 9.23
C SER A 625 29.31 21.85 8.54
N ARG A 626 28.92 20.78 7.83
CA ARG A 626 27.62 20.64 7.14
C ARG A 626 26.79 19.48 7.71
N PRO A 627 26.23 19.60 8.92
CA PRO A 627 25.54 18.48 9.59
C PRO A 627 24.27 18.02 8.84
N ASP A 628 23.52 18.93 8.24
CA ASP A 628 22.27 18.62 7.54
C ASP A 628 22.51 17.81 6.25
N ASP A 629 23.56 18.14 5.50
CA ASP A 629 23.92 17.46 4.26
C ASP A 629 24.42 16.03 4.48
N PHE A 630 25.11 15.78 5.60
CA PHE A 630 25.82 14.53 5.88
C PHE A 630 25.29 13.76 7.09
N GLN A 631 24.07 14.05 7.54
CA GLN A 631 23.48 13.48 8.76
C GLN A 631 23.65 11.95 8.86
N ALA A 632 23.35 11.23 7.76
CA ALA A 632 23.41 9.77 7.72
C ALA A 632 24.85 9.21 7.68
N LEU A 633 25.77 9.90 7.02
CA LEU A 633 27.17 9.44 6.82
C LEU A 633 28.08 9.82 7.99
N ARG A 634 27.78 10.92 8.68
CA ARG A 634 28.66 11.54 9.69
C ARG A 634 29.09 10.57 10.78
N SER A 635 28.14 9.96 11.50
CA SER A 635 28.48 9.07 12.63
C SER A 635 29.22 7.80 12.18
N PRO A 636 28.76 7.08 11.13
CA PRO A 636 29.47 5.91 10.61
C PRO A 636 30.90 6.24 10.16
N LEU A 637 31.09 7.30 9.37
CA LEU A 637 32.42 7.65 8.87
C LEU A 637 33.35 8.09 9.99
N LEU A 638 32.92 8.99 10.88
CA LEU A 638 33.76 9.46 11.98
C LEU A 638 34.21 8.33 12.89
N ARG A 639 33.34 7.34 13.14
CA ARG A 639 33.68 6.17 13.95
C ARG A 639 34.84 5.37 13.36
N VAL A 640 34.82 5.12 12.05
CA VAL A 640 35.86 4.32 11.39
C VAL A 640 37.10 5.18 11.12
N ALA A 641 36.93 6.46 10.77
CA ALA A 641 38.04 7.39 10.60
C ALA A 641 38.81 7.62 11.91
N ALA A 642 38.13 7.73 13.06
CA ALA A 642 38.75 7.81 14.37
C ALA A 642 39.42 6.50 14.81
N HIS A 643 39.21 5.37 14.12
CA HIS A 643 39.98 4.15 14.40
C HIS A 643 41.34 4.17 13.70
N PHE A 644 41.41 4.72 12.48
CA PHE A 644 42.62 4.69 11.64
C PHE A 644 43.43 5.99 11.60
N TYR A 645 42.75 7.14 11.69
CA TYR A 645 43.29 8.47 11.42
C TYR A 645 42.98 9.46 12.54
N VAL A 646 43.07 9.03 13.81
CA VAL A 646 42.88 9.90 14.99
C VAL A 646 43.70 11.19 14.89
N TYR A 647 44.95 11.06 14.43
CA TYR A 647 45.90 12.16 14.28
C TYR A 647 45.54 13.16 13.15
N MET A 648 44.61 12.80 12.26
CA MET A 648 44.08 13.68 11.21
C MET A 648 42.78 14.38 11.60
N LEU A 649 42.21 14.08 12.77
CA LEU A 649 41.00 14.74 13.23
C LEU A 649 41.26 16.26 13.44
N PRO A 650 40.24 17.10 13.25
CA PRO A 650 40.39 18.55 13.39
C PRO A 650 40.81 18.92 14.83
N ASP A 651 41.86 19.75 14.96
CA ASP A 651 42.32 20.27 16.24
C ASP A 651 41.57 21.57 16.62
N ALA A 652 41.82 22.10 17.82
CA ALA A 652 41.19 23.36 18.26
C ALA A 652 41.57 24.56 17.38
N ASN A 653 42.75 24.54 16.74
CA ASN A 653 43.21 25.61 15.85
C ASN A 653 42.47 25.60 14.52
N PHE A 654 42.00 24.43 14.09
CA PHE A 654 41.19 24.25 12.90
C PHE A 654 39.79 24.86 13.03
N LEU A 655 39.19 24.79 14.23
CA LEU A 655 37.85 25.34 14.52
C LEU A 655 37.76 26.87 14.39
N LEU A 656 38.89 27.56 14.25
CA LEU A 656 38.95 29.01 14.08
C LEU A 656 38.62 29.47 12.64
N TYR A 657 38.56 28.55 11.66
CA TYR A 657 38.31 28.87 10.25
C TYR A 657 36.93 28.42 9.80
N ASP A 658 36.13 29.33 9.22
CA ASP A 658 34.87 28.98 8.56
C ASP A 658 35.15 28.52 7.12
N LEU A 659 35.41 27.23 6.97
CA LEU A 659 35.69 26.58 5.68
C LEU A 659 34.64 26.90 4.61
N ASN A 660 33.35 27.01 4.97
CA ASN A 660 32.30 27.23 3.99
C ASN A 660 32.37 28.63 3.39
N VAL A 661 32.73 29.63 4.19
CA VAL A 661 32.91 31.01 3.73
C VAL A 661 34.20 31.13 2.91
N ASP A 662 35.29 30.55 3.40
CA ASP A 662 36.64 30.69 2.83
C ASP A 662 36.86 29.92 1.51
N LEU A 663 36.11 28.83 1.31
CA LEU A 663 36.17 28.01 0.09
C LEU A 663 35.13 28.41 -0.96
N SER A 664 34.19 29.30 -0.62
CA SER A 664 33.15 29.78 -1.53
C SER A 664 33.69 30.81 -2.53
N THR A 665 33.23 30.71 -3.78
CA THR A 665 33.60 31.63 -4.88
C THR A 665 33.06 33.05 -4.70
N ARG A 666 32.08 33.26 -3.80
CA ARG A 666 31.48 34.58 -3.53
C ARG A 666 32.42 35.55 -2.82
N SER A 667 33.51 35.06 -2.22
CA SER A 667 34.50 35.88 -1.52
C SER A 667 35.62 36.43 -2.43
N GLU A 668 35.59 36.16 -3.74
CA GLU A 668 36.51 36.81 -4.69
C GLU A 668 36.11 38.28 -4.90
N LYS A 669 36.38 39.13 -3.91
CA LYS A 669 36.39 40.58 -4.09
C LYS A 669 37.53 40.93 -5.05
N SER A 670 37.21 41.08 -6.33
CA SER A 670 37.90 41.93 -7.32
C SER A 670 39.42 42.13 -7.08
N THR A 671 40.18 41.05 -7.03
CA THR A 671 41.65 41.11 -7.16
C THR A 671 42.01 40.22 -8.32
N ALA A 672 42.64 40.79 -9.36
CA ALA A 672 43.02 40.07 -10.57
C ALA A 672 43.65 38.69 -10.23
N PRO A 673 43.25 37.61 -10.91
CA PRO A 673 43.75 36.27 -10.60
C PRO A 673 45.28 36.24 -10.71
N LEU A 674 45.94 35.80 -9.65
CA LEU A 674 47.36 35.49 -9.67
C LEU A 674 47.54 34.34 -10.69
N ARG A 675 48.12 34.61 -11.86
CA ARG A 675 48.43 33.58 -12.86
C ARG A 675 49.63 32.76 -12.38
N GLU A 676 49.51 31.43 -12.39
CA GLU A 676 50.55 30.47 -11.99
C GLU A 676 51.91 30.73 -12.68
N SER A 677 51.90 31.02 -13.99
CA SER A 677 53.12 31.30 -14.76
C SER A 677 53.83 32.60 -14.39
N GLY A 678 53.15 33.54 -13.74
CA GLY A 678 53.78 34.75 -13.22
C GLY A 678 54.48 34.51 -11.88
N MET A 679 54.02 33.53 -11.09
CA MET A 679 54.47 33.34 -9.71
C MET A 679 55.90 32.77 -9.63
N GLU A 680 56.31 31.93 -10.59
CA GLU A 680 57.67 31.39 -10.66
C GLU A 680 58.71 32.45 -11.07
N HIS A 681 58.44 33.21 -12.14
CA HIS A 681 59.27 34.36 -12.54
C HIS A 681 59.35 35.44 -11.45
N LEU A 682 58.30 35.58 -10.64
CA LEU A 682 58.30 36.50 -9.50
C LEU A 682 59.17 36.00 -8.34
N LEU A 683 59.22 34.69 -8.06
CA LEU A 683 60.15 34.13 -7.07
C LEU A 683 61.61 34.32 -7.50
N GLU A 684 61.89 34.20 -8.80
CA GLU A 684 63.21 34.52 -9.37
C GLU A 684 63.54 36.02 -9.20
N SER A 685 62.58 36.93 -9.38
CA SER A 685 62.78 38.38 -9.16
C SER A 685 63.00 38.75 -7.69
N VAL A 686 62.38 38.03 -6.75
CA VAL A 686 62.61 38.18 -5.30
C VAL A 686 64.04 37.76 -4.93
N CYS A 687 64.64 36.83 -5.68
CA CYS A 687 66.04 36.44 -5.52
C CYS A 687 67.03 37.48 -6.06
N ALA A 688 66.59 38.42 -6.92
CA ALA A 688 67.47 39.27 -7.69
C ALA A 688 67.84 40.60 -7.01
N GLU A 689 66.98 41.22 -6.18
CA GLU A 689 67.31 42.40 -5.31
C GLU A 689 66.10 43.02 -4.56
N SER A 690 64.84 42.70 -4.90
CA SER A 690 63.63 43.36 -4.38
C SER A 690 62.89 42.54 -3.30
N THR A 691 63.30 42.68 -2.04
CA THR A 691 62.60 42.04 -0.89
C THR A 691 61.20 42.62 -0.66
N ALA A 692 60.96 43.87 -1.08
CA ALA A 692 59.69 44.58 -0.88
C ALA A 692 58.55 44.01 -1.74
N GLU A 693 58.82 43.64 -3.00
CA GLU A 693 57.82 43.05 -3.88
C GLU A 693 57.41 41.65 -3.38
N GLY A 694 58.38 40.85 -2.93
CA GLY A 694 58.12 39.54 -2.32
C GLY A 694 57.19 39.62 -1.11
N VAL A 695 57.40 40.59 -0.21
CA VAL A 695 56.52 40.83 0.94
C VAL A 695 55.12 41.23 0.49
N HIS A 696 54.99 42.11 -0.50
CA HIS A 696 53.68 42.54 -1.02
C HIS A 696 52.90 41.36 -1.64
N HIS A 697 53.57 40.46 -2.36
CA HIS A 697 52.94 39.30 -2.97
C HIS A 697 52.45 38.27 -1.95
N VAL A 698 53.26 37.92 -0.95
CA VAL A 698 52.86 36.97 0.09
C VAL A 698 51.76 37.57 0.97
N LYS A 699 51.82 38.87 1.28
CA LYS A 699 50.70 39.55 1.95
C LYS A 699 49.43 39.50 1.10
N ARG A 700 49.50 39.78 -0.20
CA ARG A 700 48.33 39.66 -1.09
C ARG A 700 47.77 38.24 -1.10
N LEU A 701 48.63 37.22 -1.01
CA LEU A 701 48.22 35.83 -0.89
C LEU A 701 47.55 35.53 0.47
N GLU A 702 48.06 36.12 1.55
CA GLU A 702 47.49 36.04 2.90
C GLU A 702 46.02 36.51 2.93
N TRP A 703 45.73 37.63 2.26
CA TRP A 703 44.38 38.20 2.15
C TRP A 703 43.48 37.51 1.11
N SER A 704 43.99 36.53 0.35
CA SER A 704 43.22 35.83 -0.67
C SER A 704 42.37 34.69 -0.08
N SER A 705 41.43 34.16 -0.89
CA SER A 705 40.59 33.02 -0.48
C SER A 705 41.42 31.76 -0.26
N LEU A 706 40.93 30.85 0.58
CA LEU A 706 41.61 29.57 0.82
C LEU A 706 41.73 28.74 -0.47
N ARG A 707 40.75 28.84 -1.37
CA ARG A 707 40.79 28.19 -2.69
C ARG A 707 41.94 28.72 -3.55
N THR A 708 42.18 30.04 -3.54
CA THR A 708 43.32 30.64 -4.25
C THR A 708 44.65 30.21 -3.63
N GLN A 709 44.72 30.17 -2.30
CA GLN A 709 45.89 29.69 -1.57
C GLN A 709 46.24 28.24 -1.92
N LEU A 710 45.23 27.35 -2.00
CA LEU A 710 45.40 25.95 -2.40
C LEU A 710 45.93 25.79 -3.82
N ARG A 711 45.42 26.58 -4.79
CA ARG A 711 45.97 26.58 -6.16
C ARG A 711 47.43 27.01 -6.20
N SER A 712 47.82 27.93 -5.33
CA SER A 712 49.19 28.41 -5.21
C SER A 712 50.11 27.54 -4.31
N ARG A 713 49.77 26.28 -4.02
CA ARG A 713 50.55 25.44 -3.10
C ARG A 713 52.02 25.29 -3.50
N GLU A 714 52.31 25.16 -4.81
CA GLU A 714 53.68 25.01 -5.31
C GLU A 714 54.50 26.28 -5.08
N TYR A 715 53.86 27.44 -5.23
CA TYR A 715 54.47 28.73 -4.89
C TYR A 715 54.81 28.83 -3.40
N VAL A 716 53.91 28.39 -2.51
CA VAL A 716 54.16 28.39 -1.05
C VAL A 716 55.34 27.49 -0.70
N LEU A 717 55.43 26.29 -1.28
CA LEU A 717 56.55 25.37 -1.09
C LEU A 717 57.87 25.95 -1.60
N ASN A 718 57.86 26.60 -2.77
CA ASN A 718 59.04 27.26 -3.32
C ASN A 718 59.47 28.47 -2.48
N ALA A 719 58.52 29.27 -1.98
CA ALA A 719 58.78 30.38 -1.07
C ALA A 719 59.39 29.89 0.27
N MET A 720 58.94 28.74 0.79
CA MET A 720 59.57 28.11 1.96
C MET A 720 61.00 27.67 1.69
N ARG A 721 61.28 27.05 0.52
CA ARG A 721 62.65 26.70 0.13
C ARG A 721 63.56 27.93 0.08
N LEU A 722 63.05 29.06 -0.40
CA LEU A 722 63.78 30.32 -0.46
C LEU A 722 64.02 30.92 0.92
N ALA A 723 63.01 30.94 1.79
CA ALA A 723 63.12 31.44 3.16
C ALA A 723 64.18 30.70 4.00
N VAL A 724 64.46 29.44 3.66
CA VAL A 724 65.51 28.65 4.32
C VAL A 724 66.86 28.73 3.59
N LYS A 725 66.90 29.07 2.30
CA LYS A 725 68.16 29.27 1.56
C LYS A 725 68.79 30.64 1.80
N GLN A 726 67.97 31.67 2.01
CA GLN A 726 68.38 33.06 2.16
C GLN A 726 67.68 33.67 3.39
N GLN A 727 68.35 34.57 4.12
CA GLN A 727 67.73 35.28 5.24
C GLN A 727 66.72 36.32 4.72
N MET A 728 65.45 35.91 4.62
CA MET A 728 64.33 36.75 4.22
C MET A 728 63.85 37.63 5.39
N SER A 729 63.15 38.72 5.07
CA SER A 729 62.58 39.63 6.10
C SER A 729 61.50 38.95 6.95
N ASP A 730 61.42 39.29 8.25
CA ASP A 730 60.42 38.74 9.18
C ASP A 730 58.96 38.89 8.72
N PRO A 731 58.52 40.02 8.10
CA PRO A 731 57.16 40.15 7.59
C PRO A 731 56.83 39.16 6.48
N PHE A 732 57.80 38.83 5.62
CA PHE A 732 57.63 37.83 4.57
C PHE A 732 57.38 36.45 5.17
N ILE A 733 58.23 36.05 6.12
CA ILE A 733 58.16 34.73 6.76
C ILE A 733 56.85 34.61 7.55
N THR A 734 56.43 35.66 8.27
CA THR A 734 55.20 35.65 9.07
C THR A 734 53.94 35.48 8.20
N SER A 735 53.82 36.23 7.10
CA SER A 735 52.69 36.06 6.17
C SER A 735 52.74 34.70 5.48
N LEU A 736 53.94 34.19 5.14
CA LEU A 736 54.11 32.88 4.51
C LEU A 736 53.65 31.73 5.43
N THR A 737 54.04 31.76 6.71
CA THR A 737 53.65 30.75 7.69
C THR A 737 52.16 30.82 8.01
N HIS A 738 51.55 32.01 7.96
CA HIS A 738 50.09 32.16 8.07
C HIS A 738 49.37 31.45 6.93
N VAL A 739 49.76 31.69 5.68
CA VAL A 739 49.19 31.01 4.50
C VAL A 739 49.40 29.50 4.58
N TRP A 740 50.61 29.06 4.96
CA TRP A 740 50.90 27.63 5.10
C TRP A 740 50.03 26.95 6.16
N ASN A 741 49.82 27.58 7.32
CA ASN A 741 48.94 27.04 8.37
C ASN A 741 47.49 26.85 7.88
N ARG A 742 47.00 27.70 6.96
CA ARG A 742 45.67 27.55 6.36
C ARG A 742 45.63 26.41 5.34
N ILE A 743 46.66 26.27 4.51
CA ILE A 743 46.76 25.20 3.50
C ILE A 743 46.92 23.82 4.16
N GLU A 744 47.79 23.70 5.18
CA GLU A 744 48.07 22.46 5.90
C GLU A 744 46.84 21.80 6.52
N ASN A 745 45.83 22.61 6.86
CA ASN A 745 44.58 22.14 7.41
C ASN A 745 43.71 21.41 6.37
N VAL A 746 43.85 21.71 5.07
CA VAL A 746 42.99 21.17 4.01
C VAL A 746 43.70 20.12 3.15
N GLU A 747 45.00 20.31 2.90
CA GLU A 747 45.78 19.46 2.00
C GLU A 747 46.07 18.05 2.55
N SER A 748 46.55 17.19 1.66
CA SER A 748 46.93 15.81 1.99
C SER A 748 48.33 15.72 2.62
N VAL A 749 48.67 14.52 3.08
CA VAL A 749 49.96 14.23 3.73
C VAL A 749 51.15 14.51 2.83
N THR A 750 50.97 14.35 1.52
CA THR A 750 51.98 14.70 0.51
C THR A 750 52.45 16.15 0.63
N PHE A 751 51.56 17.10 0.95
CA PHE A 751 51.95 18.49 1.16
C PHE A 751 52.87 18.66 2.39
N LEU A 752 52.65 17.86 3.44
CA LEU A 752 53.54 17.83 4.62
C LEU A 752 54.91 17.26 4.25
N GLU A 753 54.97 16.16 3.50
CA GLU A 753 56.23 15.58 3.01
C GLU A 753 57.02 16.58 2.14
N GLU A 754 56.33 17.27 1.23
CA GLU A 754 56.92 18.30 0.36
C GLU A 754 57.39 19.51 1.17
N THR A 755 56.64 19.91 2.21
CA THR A 755 57.04 20.95 3.14
C THR A 755 58.32 20.56 3.88
N ILE A 756 58.40 19.33 4.40
CA ILE A 756 59.59 18.86 5.10
C ILE A 756 60.79 18.82 4.16
N THR A 757 60.58 18.34 2.93
CA THR A 757 61.61 18.36 1.89
C THR A 757 62.06 19.79 1.58
N ALA A 758 61.15 20.77 1.62
CA ALA A 758 61.50 22.18 1.45
C ALA A 758 62.34 22.75 2.61
N LEU A 759 62.07 22.32 3.86
CA LEU A 759 62.76 22.79 5.06
C LEU A 759 64.10 22.09 5.33
N SER A 760 64.21 20.79 5.06
CA SER A 760 65.43 20.00 5.26
C SER A 760 66.34 19.99 4.02
N GLY A 761 65.77 19.98 2.82
CA GLY A 761 66.49 19.69 1.58
C GLY A 761 66.73 18.20 1.34
N GLU A 762 66.28 17.33 2.26
CA GLU A 762 66.31 15.86 2.14
C GLU A 762 64.92 15.33 1.82
N LYS A 763 64.84 14.24 1.03
CA LYS A 763 63.57 13.55 0.78
C LYS A 763 63.26 12.63 1.96
N ILE A 764 62.41 13.09 2.87
CA ILE A 764 61.94 12.31 4.03
C ILE A 764 60.46 11.99 3.80
N THR A 765 60.09 10.71 3.80
CA THR A 765 58.72 10.26 3.57
C THR A 765 57.89 10.24 4.86
N HIS A 766 56.58 10.24 4.72
CA HIS A 766 55.61 10.15 5.81
C HIS A 766 55.81 8.87 6.62
N GLU A 767 56.04 7.74 5.96
CA GLU A 767 56.30 6.46 6.64
C GLU A 767 57.52 6.55 7.56
N MET A 768 58.64 7.12 7.09
CA MET A 768 59.85 7.29 7.89
C MET A 768 59.61 8.19 9.11
N LEU A 769 58.81 9.25 8.95
CA LEU A 769 58.51 10.19 10.04
C LEU A 769 57.49 9.64 11.04
N CYS A 770 56.58 8.79 10.60
CA CYS A 770 55.67 8.08 11.49
C CYS A 770 56.42 7.05 12.35
N GLU A 771 57.46 6.41 11.81
CA GLU A 771 58.32 5.49 12.58
C GLU A 771 59.32 6.25 13.46
N GLN A 772 59.92 7.31 12.94
CA GLN A 772 60.91 8.11 13.64
C GLN A 772 60.65 9.62 13.45
N PRO A 773 59.79 10.24 14.28
CA PRO A 773 59.46 11.66 14.19
C PRO A 773 60.67 12.60 14.32
N LEU A 774 61.72 12.16 15.04
CA LEU A 774 62.96 12.93 15.24
C LEU A 774 63.77 13.15 13.96
N LEU A 775 63.47 12.46 12.86
CA LEU A 775 64.07 12.77 11.55
C LEU A 775 63.78 14.20 11.12
N LEU A 776 62.69 14.82 11.61
CA LEU A 776 62.37 16.21 11.39
C LEU A 776 63.49 17.17 11.88
N CYS A 777 64.27 16.79 12.90
CA CYS A 777 65.37 17.62 13.41
C CYS A 777 66.51 17.85 12.40
N ARG A 778 66.49 17.16 11.25
CA ARG A 778 67.41 17.39 10.13
C ARG A 778 67.07 18.63 9.29
N CYS A 779 66.05 19.40 9.68
CA CYS A 779 65.81 20.72 9.11
C CYS A 779 67.05 21.63 9.22
N LYS A 780 67.21 22.56 8.28
CA LYS A 780 68.32 23.52 8.30
C LYS A 780 68.22 24.46 9.51
N ASP A 781 69.38 24.88 10.05
CA ASP A 781 69.52 25.72 11.25
C ASP A 781 68.65 26.99 11.26
N ILE A 782 68.37 27.57 10.09
CA ILE A 782 67.54 28.78 9.95
C ILE A 782 66.12 28.57 10.49
N VAL A 783 65.59 27.34 10.37
CA VAL A 783 64.26 26.99 10.90
C VAL A 783 64.20 27.16 12.42
N PHE A 784 65.28 26.85 13.14
CA PHE A 784 65.36 26.99 14.60
C PHE A 784 65.68 28.41 15.06
N LYS A 785 66.16 29.27 14.16
CA LYS A 785 66.48 30.68 14.45
C LYS A 785 65.30 31.63 14.19
N SER A 786 64.35 31.23 13.35
CA SER A 786 63.17 32.03 13.00
C SER A 786 61.94 31.56 13.79
N GLY A 787 61.37 32.44 14.62
CA GLY A 787 60.17 32.12 15.41
C GLY A 787 59.00 31.57 14.58
N PRO A 788 58.61 32.22 13.46
CA PRO A 788 57.52 31.71 12.61
C PRO A 788 57.81 30.35 11.98
N LEU A 789 59.02 30.09 11.47
CA LEU A 789 59.37 28.78 10.89
C LEU A 789 59.47 27.69 11.96
N PHE A 790 59.97 28.05 13.14
CA PHE A 790 60.01 27.15 14.29
C PHE A 790 58.59 26.74 14.73
N SER A 791 57.61 27.64 14.63
CA SER A 791 56.20 27.30 14.86
C SER A 791 55.68 26.25 13.87
N CYS A 792 56.05 26.33 12.58
CA CYS A 792 55.71 25.29 11.59
C CYS A 792 56.37 23.96 11.93
N PHE A 793 57.65 23.98 12.33
CA PHE A 793 58.38 22.80 12.79
C PHE A 793 57.69 22.13 13.98
N LEU A 794 57.28 22.88 15.01
CA LEU A 794 56.60 22.33 16.18
C LEU A 794 55.24 21.71 15.81
N ARG A 795 54.50 22.32 14.89
CA ARG A 795 53.23 21.79 14.38
C ARG A 795 53.44 20.44 13.67
N LEU A 796 54.44 20.37 12.78
CA LEU A 796 54.83 19.12 12.11
C LEU A 796 55.28 18.05 13.11
N LEU A 797 56.12 18.42 14.09
CA LEU A 797 56.59 17.48 15.11
C LEU A 797 55.44 16.90 15.93
N SER A 798 54.53 17.76 16.40
CA SER A 798 53.33 17.34 17.13
C SER A 798 52.45 16.41 16.31
N PHE A 799 52.29 16.71 15.02
CA PHE A 799 51.52 15.88 14.09
C PHE A 799 52.14 14.48 13.93
N TYR A 800 53.43 14.39 13.62
CA TYR A 800 54.12 13.10 13.40
C TYR A 800 54.30 12.31 14.69
N GLU A 801 54.45 12.96 15.84
CA GLU A 801 54.42 12.27 17.14
C GLU A 801 53.06 11.62 17.39
N SER A 802 51.96 12.34 17.15
CA SER A 802 50.61 11.79 17.27
C SER A 802 50.36 10.66 16.26
N ALA A 803 50.80 10.84 15.01
CA ALA A 803 50.68 9.82 13.97
C ALA A 803 51.45 8.55 14.33
N GLY A 804 52.71 8.68 14.75
CA GLY A 804 53.55 7.55 15.17
C GLY A 804 52.98 6.79 16.35
N ARG A 805 52.48 7.49 17.38
CA ARG A 805 51.79 6.87 18.52
C ARG A 805 50.53 6.10 18.09
N SER A 806 49.71 6.70 17.23
CA SER A 806 48.46 6.08 16.76
C SER A 806 48.73 4.82 15.92
N ILE A 807 49.69 4.91 14.99
CA ILE A 807 50.08 3.78 14.13
C ILE A 807 50.71 2.66 14.95
N LEU A 808 51.58 3.00 15.92
CA LEU A 808 52.18 2.01 16.82
C LEU A 808 51.13 1.33 17.69
N ALA A 809 50.20 2.09 18.28
CA ALA A 809 49.11 1.54 19.06
C ALA A 809 48.25 0.58 18.25
N HIS A 810 47.95 0.94 16.99
CA HIS A 810 47.21 0.08 16.06
C HIS A 810 48.00 -1.19 15.71
N LYS A 811 49.28 -1.07 15.33
CA LYS A 811 50.18 -2.21 15.08
C LYS A 811 50.25 -3.18 16.27
N LEU A 812 50.26 -2.66 17.50
CA LEU A 812 50.27 -3.48 18.73
C LEU A 812 48.94 -4.19 18.97
N GLN A 813 47.81 -3.58 18.61
CA GLN A 813 46.48 -4.20 18.75
C GLN A 813 46.22 -5.28 17.70
N THR A 814 46.74 -5.09 16.48
CA THR A 814 46.57 -6.05 15.38
C THR A 814 47.68 -7.08 15.29
N ALA A 815 48.76 -6.93 16.06
CA ALA A 815 49.82 -7.93 16.12
C ALA A 815 49.19 -9.27 16.56
N PRO A 816 49.38 -10.37 15.80
CA PRO A 816 48.97 -11.68 16.28
C PRO A 816 49.65 -11.89 17.62
N LEU A 817 48.91 -12.36 18.62
CA LEU A 817 49.47 -12.84 19.88
C LEU A 817 50.39 -14.02 19.55
N SER A 818 51.62 -13.72 19.14
CA SER A 818 52.65 -14.73 18.94
C SER A 818 52.90 -15.34 20.30
N SER A 819 52.52 -16.61 20.42
CA SER A 819 52.97 -17.53 21.42
C SER A 819 54.50 -17.61 21.43
N SER A 820 55.17 -16.67 22.08
CA SER A 820 56.58 -16.79 22.46
C SER A 820 56.87 -15.77 23.57
N ASN A 821 57.45 -16.27 24.65
CA ASN A 821 57.92 -15.56 25.85
C ASN A 821 56.91 -15.46 27.01
N ARG A 822 56.54 -16.63 27.54
CA ARG A 822 56.60 -16.85 29.00
C ARG A 822 57.64 -17.95 29.26
N GLN A 823 58.88 -17.54 29.48
CA GLN A 823 59.82 -18.25 30.35
C GLN A 823 59.91 -17.46 31.65
#